data_AF-A0A359LRS1-F1
#
_entry.id   AF-A0A359LRS1-F1
#
_cell.length_a   1.000
_cell.length_b   1.000
_cell.length_c   1.000
_cell.angle_alpha   90.00
_cell.angle_beta   90.00
_cell.angle_gamma   90.00
#
_symmetry.space_group_name_H-M   'P 1'
#
loop_
_entity.id
_entity.type
_entity.pdbx_description
1 polymer ?
#
loop_
_entity_poly.entity_id
_entity_poly.type
_entity_poly.pdbx_seq_one_letter_code
_entity_poly.pdbx_strand_id
1 'polypeptide(L)'
;MMSTMGFRLWLAVSAGAGLLWLGWAQTTNPSQDEQLQRLRNLGKAFYENPTTQAEAVEQFRRALALRPNDPGERLNYGLALLRAGKTKEGIAELERVQKQKPDLPHTWFNLGVEWKKMGEHERALAQFEQMAKLVPDEPISRYNLGVLYKLVGRPEDAIKSFEMATKLDANLAAPHFQLYNAYRQARRMEDAQRELRLFQEIKKRTEGTATPEDMEWSAWAEVYDPVDSRWAMDEKPAELKFESRTLTGKADAQTAGVEAFELDGDGRADLVVWSAAGIAVYRGGAAAVDLGALGALRDIASLAIGDFNNDGFADFAVAARDGVTLWANEKGKFRKVDAVLPAQAFRKLVWLDYDHDYDLDLVLLGATQALYRNEGSAGFGDRTADFPFAPGSAVDAVPFRYVADTKSADLLVSYEGKPGVIYRDLLQGFYRAEPAPLVPAGARQLTAADIDNDRELDIAFLDGGRTRLLRNRIGRFEADAGGWPGAGFVFADLGLRGVADLVAGPNIARNLGGGKFSEPKQQFGDPVVWAAADFDGDAKIDLAAVHADGSVRVERNATATANLWTRIRVVGVKNLLTAPGAEVEVKAGRLYQKKLYTGLPLVFGLRGAKQIDTVRITWPNGLIQNEPNQAAGKLLEYKEAQRLSGSCPIIWTWNGTQFEYITDVLGVAPLGASAGDGKYFPVDHDEYIAIQGDSLRAVKGRYEVRITEELSEAAYIDQIRLIAVDHPAEVDIFHNDKWKGPPFPEFRLYGVSKRIAPVSARDERGRDVLRKVVAKDKTYPDEFQRTVSAVAELHALELDFGKDAARHGKAVMVLSGWVDWADGSTFLAVAQEKRGGLVPPYLQVKDERGEWKTVIEDMGMPAGKPKTIAVDLTGKWLSASREVRIVTNLCVYWDEVFLSEETGKPPVTLTDLDAGTAEIRFRGYSGNLVHPERKQPEQFFYSQSMPVSLWNPTPGMYTRYGDVRELLTAVDDRFVIMSSGDEIRLLFDAARLPALPAGWKRDFLLKVDGWAKDRDANTAYSQTVEPLPFHGMTQYPYGSNEKFPATPEHERWRTSYNTRPALRLIRPLVGDRAAPPRKSAGGMGMGM
;
A
#
# COMPACT_ATOMS: atom_id res chain seq x y z
N MET A 1 -58.31 -49.92 35.91
CA MET A 1 -58.20 -51.39 35.80
C MET A 1 -56.72 -51.71 35.63
N MET A 2 -56.05 -52.13 36.71
CA MET A 2 -55.57 -53.51 36.95
C MET A 2 -54.53 -53.95 35.90
N SER A 3 -53.23 -54.06 36.25
CA SER A 3 -52.58 -55.25 36.87
C SER A 3 -52.52 -56.41 35.86
N THR A 4 -51.44 -57.13 35.54
CA THR A 4 -50.17 -57.49 36.20
C THR A 4 -49.40 -58.45 35.27
N MET A 5 -48.07 -58.55 35.42
CA MET A 5 -47.18 -59.74 35.26
C MET A 5 -47.19 -60.53 33.93
N GLY A 6 -46.07 -60.98 33.35
CA GLY A 6 -44.66 -60.96 33.73
C GLY A 6 -43.89 -61.95 32.85
N PHE A 7 -42.55 -61.86 32.78
CA PHE A 7 -41.64 -63.01 32.66
C PHE A 7 -40.21 -62.56 32.96
N ARG A 8 -39.57 -63.25 33.92
CA ARG A 8 -38.13 -63.17 34.25
C ARG A 8 -37.47 -64.43 33.72
N LEU A 9 -36.25 -64.33 33.20
CA LEU A 9 -35.20 -65.33 33.41
C LEU A 9 -33.82 -64.65 33.37
N TRP A 10 -32.96 -65.02 34.31
CA TRP A 10 -31.62 -64.49 34.55
C TRP A 10 -30.60 -65.67 34.61
N LEU A 11 -29.39 -65.41 34.09
CA LEU A 11 -28.04 -65.90 34.48
C LEU A 11 -27.50 -67.32 34.19
N ALA A 12 -26.34 -67.36 33.50
CA ALA A 12 -25.05 -67.92 33.98
C ALA A 12 -23.88 -67.33 33.13
N VAL A 13 -23.05 -66.40 33.64
CA VAL A 13 -21.67 -66.51 34.20
C VAL A 13 -20.61 -67.14 33.30
N SER A 14 -19.60 -66.35 32.87
CA SER A 14 -18.17 -66.54 33.28
C SER A 14 -17.22 -65.47 32.69
N ALA A 15 -16.18 -65.16 33.47
CA ALA A 15 -15.23 -64.05 33.33
C ALA A 15 -14.15 -64.21 32.25
N GLY A 16 -13.57 -63.10 31.81
CA GLY A 16 -12.32 -63.05 31.03
C GLY A 16 -11.88 -61.61 30.77
N ALA A 17 -10.65 -61.29 31.17
CA ALA A 17 -10.08 -59.94 31.25
C ALA A 17 -9.94 -59.21 29.90
N GLY A 18 -10.14 -57.88 29.92
CA GLY A 18 -9.94 -57.00 28.76
C GLY A 18 -9.77 -55.55 29.19
N LEU A 19 -8.51 -55.13 29.27
CA LEU A 19 -7.95 -53.81 29.56
C LEU A 19 -8.77 -52.56 29.17
N LEU A 20 -8.76 -51.61 30.11
CA LEU A 20 -8.98 -50.16 29.98
C LEU A 20 -8.58 -49.56 28.63
N TRP A 21 -9.54 -48.93 27.94
CA TRP A 21 -9.31 -47.77 27.07
C TRP A 21 -10.41 -46.74 27.35
N LEU A 22 -10.20 -45.92 28.39
CA LEU A 22 -10.92 -44.66 28.57
C LEU A 22 -10.33 -43.66 27.58
N GLY A 23 -10.87 -43.64 26.35
CA GLY A 23 -10.66 -42.53 25.44
C GLY A 23 -11.37 -41.30 25.99
N TRP A 24 -10.60 -40.32 26.48
CA TRP A 24 -11.10 -38.99 26.77
C TRP A 24 -11.48 -38.32 25.45
N ALA A 25 -12.72 -38.50 25.00
CA ALA A 25 -13.33 -37.57 24.06
C ALA A 25 -13.61 -36.29 24.84
N GLN A 26 -12.73 -35.29 24.72
CA GLN A 26 -13.05 -33.92 25.13
C GLN A 26 -14.31 -33.51 24.36
N THR A 27 -15.43 -33.41 25.06
CA THR A 27 -16.67 -32.83 24.55
C THR A 27 -16.42 -31.34 24.30
N THR A 28 -16.13 -30.96 23.06
CA THR A 28 -15.98 -29.55 22.67
C THR A 28 -17.34 -28.87 22.68
N ASN A 29 -17.44 -27.71 23.33
CA ASN A 29 -18.64 -26.88 23.30
C ASN A 29 -18.54 -25.93 22.09
N PRO A 30 -19.41 -26.04 21.06
CA PRO A 30 -19.31 -25.26 19.83
C PRO A 30 -19.21 -23.74 20.06
N SER A 31 -19.87 -23.21 21.09
CA SER A 31 -19.83 -21.77 21.42
C SER A 31 -18.47 -21.30 21.94
N GLN A 32 -17.75 -22.16 22.69
CA GLN A 32 -16.42 -21.82 23.20
C GLN A 32 -15.36 -21.87 22.09
N ASP A 33 -15.49 -22.79 21.13
CA ASP A 33 -14.57 -22.90 20.00
C ASP A 33 -14.73 -21.74 19.00
N GLU A 34 -15.96 -21.30 18.76
CA GLU A 34 -16.23 -20.07 17.98
C GLU A 34 -15.67 -18.83 18.68
N GLN A 35 -15.88 -18.72 20.00
CA GLN A 35 -15.31 -17.62 20.79
C GLN A 35 -13.78 -17.63 20.77
N LEU A 36 -13.16 -18.81 20.89
CA LEU A 36 -11.72 -18.98 20.81
C LEU A 36 -11.19 -18.55 19.44
N GLN A 37 -11.80 -19.01 18.34
CA GLN A 37 -11.36 -18.64 17.00
C GLN A 37 -11.49 -17.13 16.77
N ARG A 38 -12.57 -16.52 17.24
CA ARG A 38 -12.73 -15.07 17.21
C ARG A 38 -11.60 -14.35 17.96
N LEU A 39 -11.28 -14.78 19.17
CA LEU A 39 -10.17 -14.19 19.95
C LEU A 39 -8.82 -14.38 19.24
N ARG A 40 -8.60 -15.53 18.60
CA ARG A 40 -7.40 -15.76 17.76
C ARG A 40 -7.37 -14.83 16.56
N ASN A 41 -8.49 -14.64 15.86
CA ASN A 41 -8.56 -13.76 14.69
C ASN A 41 -8.34 -12.31 15.05
N LEU A 42 -8.99 -11.83 16.10
CA LEU A 42 -8.77 -10.47 16.62
C LEU A 42 -7.34 -10.34 17.13
N GLY A 43 -6.85 -11.31 17.90
CA GLY A 43 -5.47 -11.33 18.39
C GLY A 43 -4.46 -11.29 17.25
N LYS A 44 -4.69 -12.05 16.18
CA LYS A 44 -3.87 -12.05 14.97
C LYS A 44 -3.97 -10.72 14.23
N ALA A 45 -5.18 -10.25 13.91
CA ALA A 45 -5.39 -8.96 13.25
C ALA A 45 -4.71 -7.82 14.03
N PHE A 46 -4.76 -7.88 15.36
CA PHE A 46 -4.08 -6.94 16.24
C PHE A 46 -2.57 -7.17 16.37
N TYR A 47 -2.09 -8.41 16.23
CA TYR A 47 -0.66 -8.73 16.26
C TYR A 47 0.06 -8.28 14.99
N GLU A 48 -0.64 -8.45 13.86
CA GLU A 48 -0.24 -8.04 12.52
C GLU A 48 -0.45 -6.57 12.27
N ASN A 49 -1.17 -5.89 13.16
CA ASN A 49 -1.37 -4.47 13.15
C ASN A 49 -0.48 -3.86 14.24
N PRO A 50 0.55 -3.10 13.86
CA PRO A 50 1.48 -2.64 14.87
C PRO A 50 0.85 -1.74 15.99
N THR A 51 -0.33 -1.07 15.87
CA THR A 51 -0.93 -0.22 16.96
C THR A 51 -1.48 -1.04 18.07
N THR A 52 -1.81 -2.28 17.78
CA THR A 52 -2.73 -3.02 18.60
C THR A 52 -2.00 -4.15 19.33
N GLN A 53 -0.69 -4.00 19.56
CA GLN A 53 0.13 -4.96 20.30
C GLN A 53 -0.43 -5.23 21.69
N ALA A 54 -0.94 -4.21 22.39
CA ALA A 54 -1.57 -4.38 23.69
C ALA A 54 -2.90 -5.15 23.59
N GLU A 55 -3.72 -4.84 22.58
CA GLU A 55 -4.96 -5.52 22.27
C GLU A 55 -4.71 -6.95 21.82
N ALA A 56 -3.66 -7.22 21.05
CA ALA A 56 -3.21 -8.54 20.64
C ALA A 56 -2.84 -9.38 21.86
N VAL A 57 -2.01 -8.83 22.74
CA VAL A 57 -1.67 -9.43 24.04
C VAL A 57 -2.94 -9.73 24.83
N GLU A 58 -3.91 -8.81 24.86
CA GLU A 58 -5.18 -9.01 25.56
C GLU A 58 -6.04 -10.11 24.92
N GLN A 59 -6.21 -10.13 23.60
CA GLN A 59 -7.01 -11.16 22.94
C GLN A 59 -6.38 -12.54 23.07
N PHE A 60 -5.06 -12.67 22.90
CA PHE A 60 -4.37 -13.95 23.11
C PHE A 60 -4.33 -14.36 24.58
N ARG A 61 -4.27 -13.42 25.52
CA ARG A 61 -4.46 -13.72 26.95
C ARG A 61 -5.85 -14.30 27.21
N ARG A 62 -6.89 -13.74 26.60
CA ARG A 62 -8.26 -14.26 26.70
C ARG A 62 -8.42 -15.61 26.01
N ALA A 63 -7.77 -15.81 24.86
CA ALA A 63 -7.75 -17.11 24.17
C ALA A 63 -7.09 -18.19 25.03
N LEU A 64 -5.92 -17.88 25.62
CA LEU A 64 -5.24 -18.73 26.59
C LEU A 64 -6.10 -18.97 27.84
N ALA A 65 -6.87 -18.00 28.32
CA ALA A 65 -7.79 -18.20 29.44
C ALA A 65 -8.92 -19.19 29.14
N LEU A 66 -9.37 -19.30 27.87
CA LEU A 66 -10.34 -20.32 27.46
C LEU A 66 -9.71 -21.72 27.40
N ARG A 67 -8.41 -21.82 27.10
CA ARG A 67 -7.66 -23.09 27.09
C ARG A 67 -6.28 -22.96 27.79
N PRO A 68 -6.23 -22.91 29.13
CA PRO A 68 -5.00 -22.57 29.88
C PRO A 68 -3.81 -23.51 29.68
N ASN A 69 -4.08 -24.75 29.28
CA ASN A 69 -3.07 -25.80 29.10
C ASN A 69 -2.73 -26.05 27.62
N ASP A 70 -3.28 -25.26 26.69
CA ASP A 70 -3.00 -25.40 25.27
C ASP A 70 -1.64 -24.74 24.92
N PRO A 71 -0.65 -25.50 24.41
CA PRO A 71 0.66 -24.94 24.05
C PRO A 71 0.59 -23.91 22.92
N GLY A 72 -0.38 -24.03 22.00
CA GLY A 72 -0.57 -23.11 20.88
C GLY A 72 -1.08 -21.75 21.32
N GLU A 73 -2.06 -21.71 22.24
CA GLU A 73 -2.51 -20.44 22.80
C GLU A 73 -1.41 -19.74 23.61
N ARG A 74 -0.65 -20.52 24.38
CA ARG A 74 0.46 -19.98 25.17
C ARG A 74 1.58 -19.47 24.27
N LEU A 75 1.86 -20.16 23.17
CA LEU A 75 2.78 -19.70 22.13
C LEU A 75 2.34 -18.34 21.58
N ASN A 76 1.09 -18.22 21.13
CA ASN A 76 0.56 -16.98 20.57
C ASN A 76 0.61 -15.81 21.56
N TYR A 77 0.28 -16.07 22.82
CA TYR A 77 0.43 -15.07 23.89
C TYR A 77 1.89 -14.66 24.10
N GLY A 78 2.82 -15.63 24.13
CA GLY A 78 4.26 -15.37 24.22
C GLY A 78 4.79 -14.53 23.06
N LEU A 79 4.39 -14.86 21.83
CA LEU A 79 4.75 -14.09 20.63
C LEU A 79 4.20 -12.67 20.71
N ALA A 80 2.95 -12.49 21.13
CA ALA A 80 2.36 -11.17 21.29
C ALA A 80 3.08 -10.32 22.34
N LEU A 81 3.54 -10.94 23.44
CA LEU A 81 4.39 -10.27 24.43
C LEU A 81 5.73 -9.83 23.84
N LEU A 82 6.40 -10.70 23.05
CA LEU A 82 7.63 -10.32 22.34
C LEU A 82 7.39 -9.14 21.40
N ARG A 83 6.31 -9.20 20.60
CA ARG A 83 5.92 -8.13 19.67
C ARG A 83 5.62 -6.83 20.40
N ALA A 84 5.02 -6.89 21.59
CA ALA A 84 4.74 -5.76 22.47
C ALA A 84 5.98 -5.24 23.24
N GLY A 85 7.19 -5.70 22.93
CA GLY A 85 8.43 -5.30 23.61
C GLY A 85 8.60 -5.85 25.03
N LYS A 86 7.69 -6.72 25.49
CA LYS A 86 7.78 -7.41 26.79
C LYS A 86 8.65 -8.65 26.69
N THR A 87 9.88 -8.47 26.20
CA THR A 87 10.76 -9.56 25.75
C THR A 87 11.02 -10.61 26.83
N LYS A 88 11.25 -10.18 28.08
CA LYS A 88 11.49 -11.10 29.21
C LYS A 88 10.28 -11.99 29.51
N GLU A 89 9.07 -11.42 29.46
CA GLU A 89 7.82 -12.16 29.68
C GLU A 89 7.54 -13.11 28.52
N GLY A 90 7.70 -12.65 27.28
CA GLY A 90 7.50 -13.47 26.09
C GLY A 90 8.45 -14.67 26.03
N ILE A 91 9.75 -14.47 26.27
CA ILE A 91 10.74 -15.57 26.36
C ILE A 91 10.31 -16.60 27.42
N ALA A 92 9.88 -16.14 28.60
CA ALA A 92 9.47 -17.04 29.67
C ALA A 92 8.26 -17.91 29.28
N GLU A 93 7.29 -17.37 28.54
CA GLU A 93 6.17 -18.17 28.01
C GLU A 93 6.62 -19.14 26.91
N LEU A 94 7.48 -18.71 25.98
CA LEU A 94 8.00 -19.59 24.93
C LEU A 94 8.81 -20.77 25.50
N GLU A 95 9.64 -20.54 26.51
CA GLU A 95 10.39 -21.61 27.19
C GLU A 95 9.46 -22.62 27.89
N ARG A 96 8.31 -22.18 28.41
CA ARG A 96 7.29 -23.09 28.97
C ARG A 96 6.66 -23.94 27.88
N VAL A 97 6.31 -23.34 26.74
CA VAL A 97 5.76 -24.07 25.57
C VAL A 97 6.78 -25.09 25.08
N GLN A 98 8.04 -24.70 24.94
CA GLN A 98 9.12 -25.58 24.48
C GLN A 98 9.33 -26.79 25.40
N LYS A 99 9.20 -26.61 26.72
CA LYS A 99 9.23 -27.72 27.70
C LYS A 99 8.00 -28.63 27.58
N GLN A 100 6.82 -28.04 27.35
CA GLN A 100 5.57 -28.79 27.23
C GLN A 100 5.46 -29.55 25.91
N LYS A 101 5.95 -28.95 24.82
CA LYS A 101 5.81 -29.43 23.44
C LYS A 101 7.13 -29.19 22.66
N PRO A 102 8.17 -30.00 22.90
CA PRO A 102 9.51 -29.80 22.32
C PRO A 102 9.56 -30.06 20.81
N ASP A 103 8.54 -30.68 20.22
CA ASP A 103 8.39 -30.91 18.79
C ASP A 103 7.74 -29.73 18.04
N LEU A 104 7.37 -28.63 18.73
CA LEU A 104 6.80 -27.43 18.11
C LEU A 104 7.91 -26.50 17.58
N PRO A 105 8.10 -26.35 16.25
CA PRO A 105 9.25 -25.61 15.72
C PRO A 105 9.25 -24.11 16.04
N HIS A 106 8.07 -23.50 16.18
CA HIS A 106 7.88 -22.08 16.45
C HIS A 106 8.69 -21.58 17.66
N THR A 107 8.75 -22.34 18.76
CA THR A 107 9.50 -21.89 19.95
C THR A 107 11.00 -21.88 19.71
N TRP A 108 11.53 -22.88 18.98
CA TRP A 108 12.95 -22.96 18.66
C TRP A 108 13.39 -21.82 17.74
N PHE A 109 12.60 -21.52 16.72
CA PHE A 109 12.88 -20.40 15.82
C PHE A 109 12.87 -19.06 16.56
N ASN A 110 11.77 -18.73 17.25
CA ASN A 110 11.60 -17.43 17.90
C ASN A 110 12.59 -17.21 19.06
N LEU A 111 12.85 -18.22 19.90
CA LEU A 111 13.88 -18.10 20.94
C LEU A 111 15.28 -17.95 20.33
N GLY A 112 15.58 -18.62 19.22
CA GLY A 112 16.85 -18.46 18.50
C GLY A 112 17.06 -17.03 18.02
N VAL A 113 16.04 -16.42 17.42
CA VAL A 113 16.04 -15.01 17.00
C VAL A 113 16.24 -14.07 18.19
N GLU A 114 15.49 -14.24 19.27
CA GLU A 114 15.58 -13.36 20.44
C GLU A 114 16.94 -13.45 21.15
N TRP A 115 17.51 -14.65 21.32
CA TRP A 115 18.85 -14.81 21.89
C TRP A 115 19.93 -14.21 20.99
N LYS A 116 19.79 -14.35 19.66
CA LYS A 116 20.70 -13.72 18.70
C LYS A 116 20.67 -12.19 18.83
N LYS A 117 19.47 -11.57 18.91
CA LYS A 117 19.31 -10.12 19.10
C LYS A 117 19.94 -9.61 20.41
N MET A 118 19.91 -10.42 21.46
CA MET A 118 20.55 -10.09 22.74
C MET A 118 22.07 -10.30 22.76
N GLY A 119 22.67 -10.83 21.69
CA GLY A 119 24.10 -11.17 21.64
C GLY A 119 24.46 -12.49 22.32
N GLU A 120 23.48 -13.28 22.77
CA GLU A 120 23.65 -14.57 23.43
C GLU A 120 23.88 -15.69 22.40
N HIS A 121 25.00 -15.61 21.66
CA HIS A 121 25.24 -16.41 20.46
C HIS A 121 25.21 -17.92 20.68
N GLU A 122 25.78 -18.43 21.78
CA GLU A 122 25.77 -19.87 22.11
C GLU A 122 24.35 -20.40 22.38
N ARG A 123 23.52 -19.61 23.07
CA ARG A 123 22.12 -19.97 23.32
C ARG A 123 21.32 -19.98 22.04
N ALA A 124 21.51 -18.96 21.20
CA ALA A 124 20.88 -18.87 19.89
C ALA A 124 21.28 -20.06 18.99
N LEU A 125 22.56 -20.43 19.01
CA LEU A 125 23.09 -21.55 18.23
C LEU A 125 22.38 -22.87 18.60
N ALA A 126 22.26 -23.17 19.89
CA ALA A 126 21.54 -24.35 20.36
C ALA A 126 20.07 -24.39 19.90
N GLN A 127 19.39 -23.23 19.86
CA GLN A 127 18.01 -23.16 19.39
C GLN A 127 17.90 -23.48 17.90
N PHE A 128 18.71 -22.84 17.06
CA PHE A 128 18.66 -23.05 15.62
C PHE A 128 19.19 -24.43 15.19
N GLU A 129 20.11 -25.05 15.93
CA GLU A 129 20.55 -26.43 15.68
C GLU A 129 19.39 -27.42 15.86
N GLN A 130 18.57 -27.23 16.90
CA GLN A 130 17.38 -28.04 17.11
C GLN A 130 16.29 -27.75 16.07
N MET A 131 16.11 -26.47 15.69
CA MET A 131 15.21 -26.09 14.61
C MET A 131 15.56 -26.80 13.30
N ALA A 132 16.84 -26.82 12.93
CA ALA A 132 17.32 -27.51 11.72
C ALA A 132 17.20 -29.05 11.78
N LYS A 133 17.01 -29.64 12.97
CA LYS A 133 16.68 -31.07 13.12
C LYS A 133 15.18 -31.33 12.94
N LEU A 134 14.33 -30.44 13.46
CA LEU A 134 12.87 -30.56 13.38
C LEU A 134 12.35 -30.23 11.98
N VAL A 135 12.89 -29.20 11.35
CA VAL A 135 12.48 -28.71 10.03
C VAL A 135 13.75 -28.60 9.16
N PRO A 136 14.21 -29.72 8.57
CA PRO A 136 15.49 -29.76 7.88
C PRO A 136 15.52 -28.95 6.58
N ASP A 137 14.35 -28.64 6.03
CA ASP A 137 14.08 -27.93 4.78
C ASP A 137 13.73 -26.44 4.96
N GLU A 138 13.93 -25.87 6.15
CA GLU A 138 13.72 -24.44 6.41
C GLU A 138 15.00 -23.62 6.13
N PRO A 139 15.03 -22.78 5.09
CA PRO A 139 16.25 -22.13 4.64
C PRO A 139 16.72 -20.98 5.56
N ILE A 140 15.81 -20.27 6.24
CA ILE A 140 16.16 -19.11 7.08
C ILE A 140 16.88 -19.56 8.35
N SER A 141 16.51 -20.70 8.92
CA SER A 141 17.19 -21.33 10.05
C SER A 141 18.60 -21.77 9.68
N ARG A 142 18.79 -22.30 8.45
CA ARG A 142 20.13 -22.64 7.94
C ARG A 142 21.00 -21.41 7.77
N TYR A 143 20.44 -20.31 7.29
CA TYR A 143 21.16 -19.04 7.23
C TYR A 143 21.54 -18.52 8.63
N ASN A 144 20.60 -18.49 9.58
CA ASN A 144 20.88 -18.02 10.95
C ASN A 144 21.93 -18.89 11.64
N LEU A 145 21.91 -20.21 11.43
CA LEU A 145 23.00 -21.11 11.84
C LEU A 145 24.34 -20.66 11.25
N GLY A 146 24.39 -20.36 9.96
CA GLY A 146 25.60 -19.90 9.30
C GLY A 146 26.15 -18.61 9.92
N VAL A 147 25.28 -17.64 10.19
CA VAL A 147 25.64 -16.38 10.87
C VAL A 147 26.16 -16.66 12.28
N LEU A 148 25.47 -17.49 13.06
CA LEU A 148 25.86 -17.81 14.44
C LEU A 148 27.17 -18.58 14.51
N TYR A 149 27.39 -19.57 13.64
CA TYR A 149 28.66 -20.28 13.54
C TYR A 149 29.83 -19.34 13.23
N LYS A 150 29.62 -18.37 12.34
CA LYS A 150 30.62 -17.33 12.06
C LYS A 150 30.93 -16.49 13.30
N LEU A 151 29.89 -16.07 14.04
CA LEU A 151 30.04 -15.26 15.26
C LEU A 151 30.75 -16.02 16.40
N VAL A 152 30.57 -17.33 16.52
CA VAL A 152 31.26 -18.17 17.52
C VAL A 152 32.60 -18.75 17.02
N GLY A 153 33.13 -18.29 15.88
CA GLY A 153 34.45 -18.69 15.39
C GLY A 153 34.52 -20.07 14.73
N ARG A 154 33.42 -20.57 14.15
CA ARG A 154 33.32 -21.85 13.41
C ARG A 154 33.05 -21.62 11.91
N PRO A 155 34.02 -21.07 11.14
CA PRO A 155 33.79 -20.65 9.75
C PRO A 155 33.44 -21.79 8.78
N GLU A 156 33.95 -23.00 8.99
CA GLU A 156 33.65 -24.14 8.10
C GLU A 156 32.20 -24.63 8.26
N ASP A 157 31.67 -24.60 9.48
CA ASP A 157 30.26 -24.93 9.72
C ASP A 157 29.34 -23.81 9.24
N ALA A 158 29.81 -22.57 9.25
CA ALA A 158 29.13 -21.44 8.65
C ALA A 158 28.94 -21.63 7.14
N ILE A 159 30.02 -21.98 6.42
CA ILE A 159 29.99 -22.26 4.97
C ILE A 159 28.97 -23.36 4.67
N LYS A 160 29.05 -24.52 5.34
CA LYS A 160 28.11 -25.64 5.12
C LYS A 160 26.64 -25.23 5.35
N SER A 161 26.40 -24.38 6.35
CA SER A 161 25.04 -23.93 6.67
C SER A 161 24.50 -22.98 5.61
N PHE A 162 25.32 -22.05 5.10
CA PHE A 162 24.93 -21.19 4.00
C PHE A 162 24.74 -21.96 2.67
N GLU A 163 25.59 -22.95 2.36
CA GLU A 163 25.40 -23.83 1.19
C GLU A 163 24.09 -24.63 1.28
N MET A 164 23.69 -25.03 2.49
CA MET A 164 22.39 -25.68 2.66
C MET A 164 21.24 -24.70 2.46
N ALA A 165 21.36 -23.46 2.96
CA ALA A 165 20.35 -22.43 2.75
C ALA A 165 20.13 -22.14 1.25
N THR A 166 21.20 -21.99 0.46
CA THR A 166 21.09 -21.78 -1.00
C THR A 166 20.52 -23.00 -1.74
N LYS A 167 20.75 -24.21 -1.24
CA LYS A 167 20.18 -25.43 -1.81
C LYS A 167 18.68 -25.55 -1.54
N LEU A 168 18.25 -25.15 -0.35
CA LEU A 168 16.84 -25.19 0.05
C LEU A 168 16.02 -24.12 -0.64
N ASP A 169 16.58 -22.92 -0.77
CA ASP A 169 16.00 -21.84 -1.55
C ASP A 169 17.09 -21.11 -2.34
N ALA A 170 17.12 -21.40 -3.64
CA ALA A 170 18.08 -20.80 -4.58
C ALA A 170 17.77 -19.34 -4.92
N ASN A 171 16.66 -18.79 -4.42
CA ASN A 171 16.30 -17.39 -4.61
C ASN A 171 16.62 -16.52 -3.38
N LEU A 172 17.13 -17.08 -2.29
CA LEU A 172 17.62 -16.29 -1.16
C LEU A 172 19.00 -15.72 -1.50
N ALA A 173 19.10 -14.40 -1.71
CA ALA A 173 20.36 -13.73 -2.01
C ALA A 173 21.29 -13.66 -0.79
N ALA A 174 20.76 -13.48 0.42
CA ALA A 174 21.55 -13.28 1.64
C ALA A 174 22.56 -14.42 1.91
N PRO A 175 22.20 -15.73 1.80
CA PRO A 175 23.16 -16.83 1.85
C PRO A 175 24.29 -16.75 0.81
N HIS A 176 23.99 -16.41 -0.45
CA HIS A 176 25.02 -16.27 -1.50
C HIS A 176 26.02 -15.17 -1.18
N PHE A 177 25.57 -14.04 -0.65
CA PHE A 177 26.48 -12.97 -0.21
C PHE A 177 27.36 -13.38 0.97
N GLN A 178 26.82 -14.14 1.93
CA GLN A 178 27.62 -14.67 3.03
C GLN A 178 28.65 -15.71 2.55
N LEU A 179 28.28 -16.58 1.59
CA LEU A 179 29.21 -17.53 0.97
C LEU A 179 30.32 -16.83 0.19
N TYR A 180 29.99 -15.79 -0.59
CA TYR A 180 31.00 -14.96 -1.26
C TYR A 180 32.06 -14.46 -0.27
N ASN A 181 31.61 -13.86 0.84
CA ASN A 181 32.51 -13.35 1.87
C ASN A 181 33.32 -14.46 2.54
N ALA A 182 32.69 -15.59 2.87
CA ALA A 182 33.34 -16.72 3.51
C ALA A 182 34.40 -17.39 2.60
N TYR A 183 34.08 -17.59 1.31
CA TYR A 183 35.01 -18.15 0.34
C TYR A 183 36.18 -17.23 0.03
N ARG A 184 35.95 -15.92 -0.02
CA ARG A 184 37.03 -14.94 -0.15
C ARG A 184 38.02 -15.04 1.03
N GLN A 185 37.50 -15.17 2.26
CA GLN A 185 38.32 -15.35 3.45
C GLN A 185 39.07 -16.69 3.45
N ALA A 186 38.43 -17.76 2.97
CA ALA A 186 39.03 -19.09 2.81
C ALA A 186 39.96 -19.21 1.57
N ARG A 187 40.22 -18.10 0.85
CA ARG A 187 41.02 -18.06 -0.40
C ARG A 187 40.48 -18.96 -1.53
N ARG A 188 39.19 -19.30 -1.51
CA ARG A 188 38.46 -20.03 -2.56
C ARG A 188 37.87 -19.03 -3.57
N MET A 189 38.73 -18.40 -4.36
CA MET A 189 38.35 -17.24 -5.18
C MET A 189 37.35 -17.55 -6.31
N GLU A 190 37.44 -18.74 -6.92
CA GLU A 190 36.50 -19.16 -7.97
C GLU A 190 35.08 -19.35 -7.42
N ASP A 191 34.97 -20.01 -6.26
CA ASP A 191 33.70 -20.18 -5.56
C ASP A 191 33.12 -18.82 -5.17
N ALA A 192 33.95 -17.93 -4.60
CA ALA A 192 33.52 -16.59 -4.23
C ALA A 192 32.92 -15.84 -5.44
N GLN A 193 33.60 -15.83 -6.58
CA GLN A 193 33.09 -15.16 -7.77
C GLN A 193 31.80 -15.80 -8.32
N ARG A 194 31.65 -17.12 -8.22
CA ARG A 194 30.40 -17.79 -8.58
C ARG A 194 29.25 -17.32 -7.68
N GLU A 195 29.43 -17.32 -6.37
CA GLU A 195 28.38 -16.91 -5.43
C GLU A 195 28.03 -15.42 -5.56
N LEU A 196 29.01 -14.57 -5.86
CA LEU A 196 28.76 -13.15 -6.13
C LEU A 196 27.92 -12.95 -7.40
N ARG A 197 28.20 -13.69 -8.48
CA ARG A 197 27.37 -13.66 -9.69
C ARG A 197 25.95 -14.11 -9.42
N LEU A 198 25.77 -15.21 -8.68
CA LEU A 198 24.44 -15.71 -8.30
C LEU A 198 23.68 -14.70 -7.44
N PHE A 199 24.35 -14.10 -6.45
CA PHE A 199 23.78 -13.01 -5.65
C PHE A 199 23.29 -11.85 -6.54
N GLN A 200 24.11 -11.40 -7.50
CA GLN A 200 23.75 -10.33 -8.43
C GLN A 200 22.60 -10.72 -9.37
N GLU A 201 22.60 -11.94 -9.89
CA GLU A 201 21.53 -12.47 -10.75
C GLU A 201 20.21 -12.62 -10.00
N ILE A 202 20.25 -13.05 -8.74
CA ILE A 202 19.06 -13.12 -7.89
C ILE A 202 18.56 -11.70 -7.62
N LYS A 203 19.43 -10.79 -7.16
CA LYS A 203 19.03 -9.40 -6.89
C LYS A 203 18.41 -8.72 -8.10
N LYS A 204 18.98 -8.93 -9.29
CA LYS A 204 18.43 -8.44 -10.56
C LYS A 204 17.07 -9.05 -10.91
N ARG A 205 16.86 -10.34 -10.62
CA ARG A 205 15.57 -11.01 -10.85
C ARG A 205 14.50 -10.62 -9.83
N THR A 206 14.90 -10.32 -8.60
CA THR A 206 14.02 -9.89 -7.51
C THR A 206 13.85 -8.38 -7.43
N GLU A 207 14.49 -7.64 -8.33
CA GLU A 207 14.36 -6.19 -8.45
C GLU A 207 12.88 -5.84 -8.71
N GLY A 208 12.27 -5.06 -7.81
CA GLY A 208 10.83 -4.75 -7.84
C GLY A 208 9.90 -5.78 -7.18
N THR A 209 10.42 -6.83 -6.53
CA THR A 209 9.55 -7.75 -5.75
C THR A 209 9.14 -7.12 -4.41
N ALA A 210 7.86 -7.24 -4.04
CA ALA A 210 7.28 -6.55 -2.89
C ALA A 210 7.70 -7.10 -1.51
N THR A 211 8.41 -8.23 -1.46
CA THR A 211 8.77 -8.88 -0.19
C THR A 211 10.30 -9.02 -0.10
N PRO A 212 10.99 -8.23 0.74
CA PRO A 212 12.38 -8.47 1.09
C PRO A 212 12.62 -9.85 1.67
N GLU A 213 13.85 -10.30 1.52
CA GLU A 213 14.38 -11.36 2.37
C GLU A 213 14.47 -10.84 3.82
N ASP A 214 13.55 -11.31 4.68
CA ASP A 214 13.65 -11.12 6.13
C ASP A 214 14.28 -12.37 6.75
N MET A 215 15.58 -12.29 7.03
CA MET A 215 16.35 -13.40 7.59
C MET A 215 16.09 -13.62 9.09
N GLU A 216 15.19 -12.86 9.70
CA GLU A 216 14.67 -13.12 11.06
C GLU A 216 13.21 -13.62 11.02
N TRP A 217 12.69 -13.86 9.82
CA TRP A 217 11.33 -14.31 9.61
C TRP A 217 11.29 -15.63 8.85
N SER A 218 10.39 -16.50 9.30
CA SER A 218 9.94 -17.68 8.56
C SER A 218 8.48 -17.91 8.90
N ALA A 219 7.82 -18.87 8.26
CA ALA A 219 6.47 -19.31 8.65
C ALA A 219 6.38 -19.70 10.14
N TRP A 220 7.50 -20.02 10.80
CA TRP A 220 7.57 -20.39 12.22
C TRP A 220 7.69 -19.19 13.18
N ALA A 221 7.88 -17.97 12.65
CA ALA A 221 7.84 -16.71 13.40
C ALA A 221 6.43 -16.10 13.49
N GLU A 222 5.46 -16.71 12.80
CA GLU A 222 4.08 -16.26 12.76
C GLU A 222 3.28 -16.71 13.99
N VAL A 223 2.14 -16.03 14.20
CA VAL A 223 1.09 -16.52 15.11
C VAL A 223 0.74 -17.95 14.67
N TYR A 224 0.77 -18.87 15.62
CA TYR A 224 0.35 -20.24 15.41
C TYR A 224 -1.17 -20.30 15.21
N ASP A 225 -1.57 -20.26 13.95
CA ASP A 225 -2.95 -20.41 13.48
C ASP A 225 -3.00 -21.70 12.63
N PRO A 226 -3.04 -22.90 13.25
CA PRO A 226 -3.03 -24.14 12.48
C PRO A 226 -4.25 -24.14 11.55
N VAL A 227 -3.98 -24.27 10.24
CA VAL A 227 -5.02 -24.35 9.22
C VAL A 227 -6.03 -25.41 9.66
N ASP A 228 -7.27 -24.97 9.91
CA ASP A 228 -8.36 -25.91 10.12
C ASP A 228 -8.67 -26.56 8.77
N SER A 229 -7.87 -27.58 8.45
CA SER A 229 -8.02 -28.46 7.27
C SER A 229 -9.37 -29.18 7.24
N ARG A 230 -10.18 -29.01 8.30
CA ARG A 230 -11.59 -29.36 8.35
C ARG A 230 -12.42 -28.09 8.31
N TRP A 231 -12.47 -27.46 7.14
CA TRP A 231 -13.70 -26.80 6.75
C TRP A 231 -14.79 -27.86 6.69
N ALA A 232 -15.54 -28.03 7.78
CA ALA A 232 -16.84 -28.67 7.70
C ALA A 232 -17.69 -27.78 6.77
N MET A 233 -17.76 -28.17 5.50
CA MET A 233 -18.88 -27.78 4.66
C MET A 233 -20.15 -28.22 5.37
N ASP A 234 -21.25 -27.50 5.15
CA ASP A 234 -22.56 -27.95 5.59
C ASP A 234 -22.70 -29.42 5.18
N GLU A 235 -22.89 -30.34 6.14
CA GLU A 235 -23.06 -31.76 5.82
C GLU A 235 -24.20 -31.95 4.80
N LYS A 236 -25.14 -31.01 4.79
CA LYS A 236 -26.21 -30.84 3.80
C LYS A 236 -26.42 -29.34 3.52
N PRO A 237 -25.84 -28.78 2.45
CA PRO A 237 -26.13 -27.40 2.06
C PRO A 237 -27.60 -27.25 1.67
N ALA A 238 -28.16 -26.05 1.85
CA ALA A 238 -29.53 -25.74 1.43
C ALA A 238 -29.73 -26.05 -0.06
N GLU A 239 -30.90 -26.60 -0.38
CA GLU A 239 -31.31 -26.81 -1.77
C GLU A 239 -31.55 -25.45 -2.45
N LEU A 240 -30.86 -25.23 -3.57
CA LEU A 240 -31.01 -23.99 -4.33
C LEU A 240 -32.38 -23.93 -4.99
N LYS A 241 -33.00 -22.73 -4.94
CA LYS A 241 -34.25 -22.44 -5.62
C LYS A 241 -34.15 -21.10 -6.33
N PHE A 242 -34.63 -21.06 -7.56
CA PHE A 242 -34.63 -19.87 -8.39
C PHE A 242 -36.03 -19.58 -8.93
N GLU A 243 -36.36 -18.29 -9.00
CA GLU A 243 -37.54 -17.76 -9.66
C GLU A 243 -37.11 -17.09 -10.97
N SER A 244 -37.42 -17.72 -12.10
CA SER A 244 -37.04 -17.23 -13.42
C SER A 244 -37.97 -16.11 -13.89
N ARG A 245 -37.38 -15.01 -14.37
CA ARG A 245 -38.09 -13.89 -14.98
C ARG A 245 -37.43 -13.54 -16.32
N THR A 246 -38.20 -13.61 -17.40
CA THR A 246 -37.78 -13.10 -18.70
C THR A 246 -37.95 -11.59 -18.78
N LEU A 247 -36.91 -10.88 -19.20
CA LEU A 247 -36.93 -9.43 -19.40
C LEU A 247 -37.44 -9.07 -20.80
N THR A 248 -37.93 -7.84 -20.94
CA THR A 248 -38.42 -7.33 -22.22
C THR A 248 -37.26 -6.98 -23.15
N GLY A 249 -37.18 -7.66 -24.30
CA GLY A 249 -36.14 -7.43 -25.30
C GLY A 249 -35.49 -8.75 -25.73
N LYS A 250 -34.62 -8.68 -26.73
CA LYS A 250 -33.77 -9.80 -27.16
C LYS A 250 -32.36 -9.30 -27.43
N ALA A 251 -31.38 -10.17 -27.20
CA ALA A 251 -29.99 -9.97 -27.57
C ALA A 251 -29.56 -10.98 -28.63
N ASP A 252 -28.56 -10.65 -29.44
CA ASP A 252 -27.89 -11.64 -30.28
C ASP A 252 -26.99 -12.52 -29.39
N ALA A 253 -27.38 -13.78 -29.22
CA ALA A 253 -26.70 -14.73 -28.36
C ALA A 253 -25.24 -15.02 -28.76
N GLN A 254 -24.83 -14.79 -30.01
CA GLN A 254 -23.45 -15.06 -30.45
C GLN A 254 -22.46 -13.99 -30.01
N THR A 255 -22.95 -12.77 -29.82
CA THR A 255 -22.16 -11.57 -29.50
C THR A 255 -22.53 -10.98 -28.14
N ALA A 256 -23.45 -11.63 -27.42
CA ALA A 256 -23.98 -11.13 -26.18
C ALA A 256 -22.91 -11.06 -25.08
N GLY A 257 -22.91 -9.93 -24.37
CA GLY A 257 -22.33 -9.81 -23.05
C GLY A 257 -23.35 -9.29 -22.05
N VAL A 258 -23.10 -9.57 -20.78
CA VAL A 258 -23.96 -9.18 -19.67
C VAL A 258 -23.10 -8.89 -18.45
N GLU A 259 -23.41 -7.82 -17.74
CA GLU A 259 -22.66 -7.40 -16.56
C GLU A 259 -23.58 -6.65 -15.59
N ALA A 260 -23.23 -6.69 -14.30
CA ALA A 260 -23.91 -5.92 -13.27
C ALA A 260 -23.11 -4.64 -12.97
N PHE A 261 -23.81 -3.53 -12.70
CA PHE A 261 -23.19 -2.26 -12.31
C PHE A 261 -24.16 -1.39 -11.49
N GLU A 262 -23.69 -0.30 -10.89
CA GLU A 262 -24.53 0.67 -10.18
C GLU A 262 -24.88 1.83 -11.12
N LEU A 263 -26.16 2.01 -11.45
CA LEU A 263 -26.60 3.01 -12.44
C LEU A 263 -26.68 4.42 -11.88
N ASP A 264 -27.21 4.60 -10.66
CA ASP A 264 -27.63 5.91 -10.15
C ASP A 264 -27.18 6.22 -8.71
N GLY A 265 -26.26 5.42 -8.15
CA GLY A 265 -25.62 5.68 -6.87
C GLY A 265 -26.42 5.21 -5.64
N ASP A 266 -27.47 4.41 -5.84
CA ASP A 266 -28.38 3.94 -4.78
C ASP A 266 -27.87 2.71 -4.00
N GLY A 267 -26.69 2.19 -4.34
CA GLY A 267 -26.06 1.02 -3.75
C GLY A 267 -26.69 -0.31 -4.17
N ARG A 268 -27.49 -0.34 -5.24
CA ARG A 268 -28.11 -1.56 -5.79
C ARG A 268 -27.49 -1.92 -7.14
N ALA A 269 -27.56 -3.21 -7.46
CA ALA A 269 -27.10 -3.71 -8.74
C ALA A 269 -28.17 -3.54 -9.81
N ASP A 270 -27.75 -3.03 -10.96
CA ASP A 270 -28.49 -2.95 -12.21
C ASP A 270 -27.83 -3.86 -13.25
N LEU A 271 -28.56 -4.17 -14.32
CA LEU A 271 -28.11 -5.10 -15.35
C LEU A 271 -27.89 -4.35 -16.66
N VAL A 272 -26.71 -4.50 -17.27
CA VAL A 272 -26.48 -4.13 -18.67
C VAL A 272 -26.32 -5.39 -19.53
N VAL A 273 -26.93 -5.36 -20.70
CA VAL A 273 -26.80 -6.38 -21.75
C VAL A 273 -26.40 -5.68 -23.04
N TRP A 274 -25.38 -6.18 -23.71
CA TRP A 274 -24.98 -5.72 -25.04
C TRP A 274 -24.86 -6.89 -26.01
N SER A 275 -25.03 -6.63 -27.30
CA SER A 275 -24.77 -7.57 -28.40
C SER A 275 -24.72 -6.80 -29.72
N ALA A 276 -24.47 -7.47 -30.84
CA ALA A 276 -24.57 -6.86 -32.17
C ALA A 276 -25.93 -6.17 -32.41
N ALA A 277 -27.00 -6.58 -31.73
CA ALA A 277 -28.32 -5.95 -31.80
C ALA A 277 -28.43 -4.61 -31.05
N GLY A 278 -27.49 -4.24 -30.18
CA GLY A 278 -27.48 -3.01 -29.39
C GLY A 278 -27.29 -3.23 -27.89
N ILE A 279 -27.60 -2.20 -27.10
CA ILE A 279 -27.43 -2.16 -25.64
C ILE A 279 -28.80 -1.99 -24.96
N ALA A 280 -29.01 -2.70 -23.85
CA ALA A 280 -30.16 -2.55 -22.97
C ALA A 280 -29.70 -2.51 -21.50
N VAL A 281 -30.30 -1.63 -20.71
CA VAL A 281 -30.07 -1.54 -19.26
C VAL A 281 -31.37 -1.77 -18.52
N TYR A 282 -31.32 -2.52 -17.42
CA TYR A 282 -32.47 -2.84 -16.59
C TYR A 282 -32.17 -2.49 -15.13
N ARG A 283 -32.94 -1.53 -14.59
CA ARG A 283 -32.87 -1.16 -13.18
C ARG A 283 -33.31 -2.31 -12.29
N GLY A 284 -32.51 -2.66 -11.29
CA GLY A 284 -32.73 -3.80 -10.39
C GLY A 284 -32.94 -5.11 -11.13
N GLY A 285 -32.29 -5.28 -12.29
CA GLY A 285 -32.47 -6.45 -13.16
C GLY A 285 -33.92 -6.65 -13.67
N ALA A 286 -34.74 -5.60 -13.70
CA ALA A 286 -36.18 -5.74 -13.94
C ALA A 286 -36.77 -4.70 -14.89
N ALA A 287 -36.52 -3.41 -14.63
CA ALA A 287 -37.20 -2.31 -15.33
C ALA A 287 -36.28 -1.71 -16.40
N ALA A 288 -36.67 -1.79 -17.68
CA ALA A 288 -35.89 -1.21 -18.77
C ALA A 288 -35.68 0.31 -18.59
N VAL A 289 -34.46 0.76 -18.87
CA VAL A 289 -34.05 2.17 -18.80
C VAL A 289 -34.02 2.76 -20.21
N ASP A 290 -34.50 3.99 -20.38
CA ASP A 290 -34.37 4.73 -21.63
C ASP A 290 -32.94 5.24 -21.79
N LEU A 291 -32.23 4.70 -22.77
CA LEU A 291 -30.84 5.01 -23.07
C LEU A 291 -30.66 6.11 -24.12
N GLY A 292 -31.74 6.65 -24.69
CA GLY A 292 -31.68 7.67 -25.74
C GLY A 292 -30.76 7.25 -26.90
N ALA A 293 -29.76 8.09 -27.20
CA ALA A 293 -28.82 7.85 -28.30
C ALA A 293 -27.92 6.61 -28.10
N LEU A 294 -27.60 6.25 -26.85
CA LEU A 294 -26.80 5.06 -26.53
C LEU A 294 -27.56 3.78 -26.94
N GLY A 295 -28.87 3.73 -26.70
CA GLY A 295 -29.72 2.58 -27.07
C GLY A 295 -29.92 2.42 -28.58
N ALA A 296 -29.58 3.43 -29.38
CA ALA A 296 -29.65 3.38 -30.84
C ALA A 296 -28.42 2.73 -31.49
N LEU A 297 -27.32 2.53 -30.75
CA LEU A 297 -26.11 1.90 -31.27
C LEU A 297 -26.35 0.43 -31.66
N ARG A 298 -25.65 -0.03 -32.70
CA ARG A 298 -25.72 -1.38 -33.27
C ARG A 298 -24.31 -1.89 -33.56
N ASP A 299 -24.20 -3.17 -33.90
CA ASP A 299 -22.94 -3.85 -34.17
C ASP A 299 -21.94 -3.75 -33.00
N ILE A 300 -22.46 -3.84 -31.76
CA ILE A 300 -21.65 -3.77 -30.55
C ILE A 300 -20.90 -5.08 -30.35
N ALA A 301 -19.58 -4.98 -30.20
CA ALA A 301 -18.70 -6.10 -29.92
C ALA A 301 -18.34 -6.19 -28.42
N SER A 302 -18.13 -5.05 -27.76
CA SER A 302 -17.73 -4.98 -26.36
C SER A 302 -18.25 -3.72 -25.70
N LEU A 303 -18.49 -3.82 -24.40
CA LEU A 303 -18.77 -2.70 -23.50
C LEU A 303 -17.86 -2.86 -22.28
N ALA A 304 -17.26 -1.77 -21.81
CA ALA A 304 -16.50 -1.73 -20.56
C ALA A 304 -17.08 -0.67 -19.62
N ILE A 305 -17.20 -1.02 -18.35
CA ILE A 305 -17.81 -0.20 -17.31
C ILE A 305 -16.71 0.36 -16.40
N GLY A 306 -16.68 1.67 -16.21
CA GLY A 306 -15.67 2.33 -15.37
C GLY A 306 -15.99 3.81 -15.19
N ASP A 307 -15.54 4.41 -14.09
CA ASP A 307 -15.73 5.83 -13.79
C ASP A 307 -14.54 6.63 -14.34
N PHE A 308 -14.54 6.91 -15.65
CA PHE A 308 -13.36 7.51 -16.31
C PHE A 308 -13.26 9.02 -16.06
N ASN A 309 -14.34 9.66 -15.60
CA ASN A 309 -14.36 11.09 -15.30
C ASN A 309 -14.29 11.38 -13.78
N ASN A 310 -14.20 10.33 -12.96
CA ASN A 310 -14.11 10.33 -11.51
C ASN A 310 -15.24 11.12 -10.81
N ASP A 311 -16.47 11.00 -11.31
CA ASP A 311 -17.67 11.65 -10.75
C ASP A 311 -18.46 10.74 -9.79
N GLY A 312 -18.02 9.50 -9.62
CA GLY A 312 -18.62 8.49 -8.74
C GLY A 312 -19.73 7.67 -9.42
N PHE A 313 -19.99 7.86 -10.71
CA PHE A 313 -20.91 7.06 -11.50
C PHE A 313 -20.18 6.20 -12.52
N ALA A 314 -20.72 5.01 -12.76
CA ALA A 314 -20.16 4.09 -13.74
C ALA A 314 -20.49 4.57 -15.17
N ASP A 315 -19.46 4.88 -15.95
CA ASP A 315 -19.54 5.28 -17.36
C ASP A 315 -19.28 4.09 -18.29
N PHE A 316 -19.56 4.26 -19.59
CA PHE A 316 -19.33 3.23 -20.61
C PHE A 316 -18.32 3.64 -21.69
N ALA A 317 -17.39 2.72 -21.97
CA ALA A 317 -16.72 2.64 -23.27
C ALA A 317 -17.40 1.55 -24.11
N VAL A 318 -17.76 1.88 -25.35
CA VAL A 318 -18.50 1.00 -26.26
C VAL A 318 -17.72 0.81 -27.55
N ALA A 319 -17.39 -0.44 -27.88
CA ALA A 319 -16.79 -0.82 -29.15
C ALA A 319 -17.89 -1.30 -30.10
N ALA A 320 -18.08 -0.56 -31.19
CA ALA A 320 -18.90 -0.95 -32.32
C ALA A 320 -18.01 -1.24 -33.53
N ARG A 321 -18.62 -1.74 -34.62
CA ARG A 321 -17.92 -2.00 -35.89
C ARG A 321 -17.10 -0.82 -36.41
N ASP A 322 -17.61 0.40 -36.26
CA ASP A 322 -17.04 1.61 -36.87
C ASP A 322 -16.10 2.38 -35.91
N GLY A 323 -15.90 1.90 -34.69
CA GLY A 323 -15.01 2.54 -33.71
C GLY A 323 -15.46 2.41 -32.26
N VAL A 324 -14.71 3.09 -31.39
CA VAL A 324 -14.96 3.14 -29.95
C VAL A 324 -15.57 4.49 -29.57
N THR A 325 -16.56 4.49 -28.67
CA THR A 325 -17.20 5.72 -28.16
C THR A 325 -17.29 5.69 -26.63
N LEU A 326 -17.20 6.86 -26.00
CA LEU A 326 -17.33 7.05 -24.56
C LEU A 326 -18.67 7.70 -24.21
N TRP A 327 -19.26 7.28 -23.10
CA TRP A 327 -20.56 7.73 -22.61
C TRP A 327 -20.53 7.95 -21.11
N ALA A 328 -20.64 9.22 -20.70
CA ALA A 328 -20.71 9.61 -19.29
C ALA A 328 -22.11 9.38 -18.73
N ASN A 329 -22.20 8.84 -17.52
CA ASN A 329 -23.44 8.51 -16.82
C ASN A 329 -23.84 9.61 -15.83
N GLU A 330 -24.84 10.41 -16.20
CA GLU A 330 -25.39 11.48 -15.39
C GLU A 330 -26.61 10.96 -14.58
N LYS A 331 -26.37 10.04 -13.64
CA LYS A 331 -27.39 9.41 -12.76
C LYS A 331 -28.50 8.68 -13.53
N GLY A 332 -28.08 7.75 -14.38
CA GLY A 332 -28.96 6.92 -15.20
C GLY A 332 -29.31 7.49 -16.56
N LYS A 333 -28.68 8.60 -16.96
CA LYS A 333 -28.77 9.17 -18.31
C LYS A 333 -27.39 9.22 -18.93
N PHE A 334 -27.25 8.72 -20.15
CA PHE A 334 -25.95 8.64 -20.82
C PHE A 334 -25.75 9.77 -21.82
N ARG A 335 -24.65 10.51 -21.68
CA ARG A 335 -24.21 11.54 -22.61
C ARG A 335 -22.94 11.10 -23.31
N LYS A 336 -22.93 11.15 -24.64
CA LYS A 336 -21.72 10.88 -25.43
C LYS A 336 -20.63 11.92 -25.09
N VAL A 337 -19.41 11.44 -24.89
CA VAL A 337 -18.22 12.27 -24.72
C VAL A 337 -17.43 12.33 -26.02
N ASP A 338 -17.03 13.54 -26.40
CA ASP A 338 -16.18 13.75 -27.57
C ASP A 338 -14.73 13.41 -27.22
N ALA A 339 -14.27 12.25 -27.69
CA ALA A 339 -12.91 11.77 -27.52
C ALA A 339 -12.36 11.28 -28.88
N VAL A 340 -11.08 11.52 -29.12
CA VAL A 340 -10.39 11.02 -30.32
C VAL A 340 -9.90 9.61 -30.04
N LEU A 341 -10.67 8.62 -30.47
CA LEU A 341 -10.36 7.19 -30.34
C LEU A 341 -10.26 6.55 -31.73
N PRO A 342 -9.67 5.34 -31.87
CA PRO A 342 -9.51 4.72 -33.18
C PRO A 342 -10.86 4.40 -33.82
N ALA A 343 -11.00 4.76 -35.09
CA ALA A 343 -12.16 4.47 -35.93
C ALA A 343 -12.07 3.06 -36.54
N GLN A 344 -11.89 2.05 -35.70
CA GLN A 344 -11.84 0.64 -36.11
C GLN A 344 -12.47 -0.28 -35.04
N ALA A 345 -12.85 -1.48 -35.46
CA ALA A 345 -13.44 -2.47 -34.56
C ALA A 345 -12.41 -3.05 -33.58
N PHE A 346 -12.81 -3.16 -32.32
CA PHE A 346 -12.11 -3.94 -31.30
C PHE A 346 -13.04 -4.99 -30.71
N ARG A 347 -12.46 -6.10 -30.24
CA ARG A 347 -13.19 -7.24 -29.69
C ARG A 347 -13.43 -7.11 -28.19
N LYS A 348 -12.49 -6.50 -27.47
CA LYS A 348 -12.53 -6.35 -26.02
C LYS A 348 -12.00 -4.97 -25.64
N LEU A 349 -12.68 -4.35 -24.69
CA LEU A 349 -12.28 -3.13 -24.02
C LEU A 349 -11.96 -3.46 -22.56
N VAL A 350 -10.90 -2.87 -22.01
CA VAL A 350 -10.53 -3.01 -20.60
C VAL A 350 -10.12 -1.64 -20.07
N TRP A 351 -10.72 -1.24 -18.95
CA TRP A 351 -10.23 -0.12 -18.16
C TRP A 351 -9.06 -0.57 -17.29
N LEU A 352 -7.99 0.22 -17.28
CA LEU A 352 -6.78 -0.03 -16.51
C LEU A 352 -6.17 1.34 -16.18
N ASP A 353 -5.92 1.63 -14.92
CA ASP A 353 -5.04 2.75 -14.52
C ASP A 353 -3.60 2.27 -14.75
N TYR A 354 -3.08 2.42 -15.97
CA TYR A 354 -1.85 1.72 -16.36
C TYR A 354 -0.60 2.43 -15.82
N ASP A 355 -0.63 3.76 -15.71
CA ASP A 355 0.48 4.57 -15.18
C ASP A 355 0.24 5.12 -13.77
N HIS A 356 -0.79 4.64 -13.07
CA HIS A 356 -1.08 4.88 -11.66
C HIS A 356 -1.29 6.35 -11.32
N ASP A 357 -1.90 7.12 -12.21
CA ASP A 357 -2.13 8.55 -12.03
C ASP A 357 -3.55 8.86 -11.50
N TYR A 358 -4.31 7.81 -11.16
CA TYR A 358 -5.67 7.85 -10.66
C TYR A 358 -6.75 8.15 -11.71
N ASP A 359 -6.43 8.06 -13.00
CA ASP A 359 -7.39 8.05 -14.09
C ASP A 359 -7.52 6.66 -14.73
N LEU A 360 -8.70 6.32 -15.26
CA LEU A 360 -8.88 5.06 -15.99
C LEU A 360 -8.46 5.21 -17.45
N ASP A 361 -7.46 4.44 -17.86
CA ASP A 361 -7.02 4.34 -19.25
C ASP A 361 -7.69 3.19 -19.99
N LEU A 362 -7.76 3.33 -21.31
CA LEU A 362 -8.50 2.41 -22.15
C LEU A 362 -7.57 1.51 -22.95
N VAL A 363 -7.56 0.23 -22.60
CA VAL A 363 -6.89 -0.82 -23.37
C VAL A 363 -7.87 -1.40 -24.38
N LEU A 364 -7.49 -1.33 -25.66
CA LEU A 364 -8.29 -1.74 -26.81
C LEU A 364 -7.68 -3.01 -27.43
N LEU A 365 -8.44 -4.10 -27.49
CA LEU A 365 -7.94 -5.41 -27.89
C LEU A 365 -8.76 -6.01 -29.03
N GLY A 366 -8.07 -6.46 -30.08
CA GLY A 366 -8.66 -7.17 -31.22
C GLY A 366 -7.58 -7.64 -32.18
N ALA A 367 -7.86 -7.54 -33.49
CA ALA A 367 -6.89 -7.84 -34.55
C ALA A 367 -5.61 -6.99 -34.42
N THR A 368 -5.76 -5.76 -33.94
CA THR A 368 -4.69 -4.90 -33.44
C THR A 368 -4.99 -4.50 -31.99
N GLN A 369 -3.97 -4.03 -31.28
CA GLN A 369 -4.07 -3.55 -29.90
C GLN A 369 -3.74 -2.06 -29.85
N ALA A 370 -4.36 -1.35 -28.92
CA ALA A 370 -4.02 0.02 -28.63
C ALA A 370 -4.20 0.35 -27.14
N LEU A 371 -3.47 1.35 -26.67
CA LEU A 371 -3.60 1.92 -25.34
C LEU A 371 -3.90 3.41 -25.50
N TYR A 372 -4.99 3.87 -24.89
CA TYR A 372 -5.39 5.27 -24.88
C TYR A 372 -5.39 5.77 -23.44
N ARG A 373 -4.45 6.65 -23.13
CA ARG A 373 -4.31 7.27 -21.82
C ARG A 373 -5.34 8.37 -21.63
N ASN A 374 -5.97 8.40 -20.47
CA ASN A 374 -6.87 9.46 -20.06
C ASN A 374 -6.07 10.61 -19.44
N GLU A 375 -5.91 11.71 -20.15
CA GLU A 375 -5.15 12.89 -19.70
C GLU A 375 -6.13 13.92 -19.08
N GLY A 376 -7.12 13.45 -18.33
CA GLY A 376 -8.20 14.21 -17.72
C GLY A 376 -8.85 15.23 -18.67
N SER A 377 -8.75 16.53 -18.34
CA SER A 377 -9.37 17.60 -19.15
C SER A 377 -8.76 17.78 -20.56
N ALA A 378 -7.57 17.23 -20.82
CA ALA A 378 -6.96 17.23 -22.15
C ALA A 378 -7.55 16.15 -23.08
N GLY A 379 -8.35 15.21 -22.54
CA GLY A 379 -8.97 14.12 -23.29
C GLY A 379 -8.09 12.88 -23.34
N PHE A 380 -8.28 12.03 -24.36
CA PHE A 380 -7.56 10.77 -24.50
C PHE A 380 -6.43 10.86 -25.52
N GLY A 381 -5.24 10.36 -25.15
CA GLY A 381 -4.04 10.32 -26.00
C GLY A 381 -3.61 8.90 -26.35
N ASP A 382 -3.18 8.65 -27.59
CA ASP A 382 -2.65 7.34 -28.00
C ASP A 382 -1.26 7.09 -27.40
N ARG A 383 -1.17 6.09 -26.52
CA ARG A 383 0.05 5.61 -25.83
C ARG A 383 0.36 4.16 -26.16
N THR A 384 -0.10 3.69 -27.32
CA THR A 384 0.10 2.29 -27.76
C THR A 384 1.57 1.87 -27.78
N ALA A 385 2.49 2.82 -28.05
CA ALA A 385 3.93 2.55 -28.09
C ALA A 385 4.57 2.29 -26.71
N ASP A 386 3.92 2.74 -25.63
CA ASP A 386 4.45 2.64 -24.26
C ASP A 386 4.17 1.25 -23.66
N PHE A 387 3.14 0.56 -24.18
CA PHE A 387 2.74 -0.77 -23.73
C PHE A 387 3.35 -1.88 -24.60
N PRO A 388 3.94 -2.94 -24.01
CA PRO A 388 4.70 -3.94 -24.75
C PRO A 388 3.80 -5.03 -25.38
N PHE A 389 2.73 -4.65 -26.09
CA PHE A 389 1.76 -5.60 -26.66
C PHE A 389 2.45 -6.70 -27.48
N ALA A 390 2.21 -7.94 -27.10
CA ALA A 390 2.72 -9.09 -27.81
C ALA A 390 1.93 -9.28 -29.12
N PRO A 391 2.60 -9.54 -30.26
CA PRO A 391 1.96 -9.55 -31.57
C PRO A 391 0.92 -10.66 -31.73
N GLY A 392 -0.23 -10.36 -32.33
CA GLY A 392 -1.29 -11.34 -32.63
C GLY A 392 -2.68 -10.76 -32.41
N SER A 393 -3.72 -11.54 -32.75
CA SER A 393 -5.13 -11.16 -32.54
C SER A 393 -5.55 -11.47 -31.11
N ALA A 394 -5.78 -10.44 -30.31
CA ALA A 394 -6.22 -10.55 -28.91
C ALA A 394 -7.72 -10.91 -28.84
N VAL A 395 -8.08 -11.77 -27.89
CA VAL A 395 -9.42 -12.34 -27.77
C VAL A 395 -10.16 -11.79 -26.57
N ASP A 396 -9.53 -11.82 -25.40
CA ASP A 396 -10.10 -11.38 -24.14
C ASP A 396 -8.99 -10.98 -23.18
N ALA A 397 -9.36 -10.27 -22.11
CA ALA A 397 -8.43 -9.81 -21.09
C ALA A 397 -9.10 -9.60 -19.73
N VAL A 398 -8.30 -9.75 -18.67
CA VAL A 398 -8.73 -9.49 -17.30
C VAL A 398 -7.62 -8.77 -16.51
N PRO A 399 -7.91 -7.60 -15.90
CA PRO A 399 -7.02 -6.98 -14.95
C PRO A 399 -7.07 -7.72 -13.61
N PHE A 400 -5.93 -7.87 -12.96
CA PHE A 400 -5.84 -8.54 -11.66
C PHE A 400 -4.53 -8.19 -10.98
N ARG A 401 -4.38 -8.62 -9.73
CA ARG A 401 -3.14 -8.53 -9.00
C ARG A 401 -2.46 -9.90 -8.98
N TYR A 402 -1.32 -10.04 -9.67
CA TYR A 402 -0.63 -11.33 -9.81
C TYR A 402 -0.03 -11.81 -8.48
N VAL A 403 0.37 -10.88 -7.63
CA VAL A 403 0.88 -11.12 -6.27
C VAL A 403 0.06 -10.26 -5.33
N ALA A 404 -0.63 -10.85 -4.36
CA ALA A 404 -1.43 -10.08 -3.39
C ALA A 404 -0.61 -8.97 -2.69
N ASP A 405 -1.30 -7.91 -2.22
CA ASP A 405 -0.72 -6.80 -1.44
C ASP A 405 0.35 -5.94 -2.16
N THR A 406 0.45 -6.00 -3.48
CA THR A 406 1.25 -5.06 -4.30
C THR A 406 0.42 -3.84 -4.71
N LYS A 407 1.07 -2.83 -5.32
CA LYS A 407 0.37 -1.74 -6.02
C LYS A 407 0.05 -2.08 -7.48
N SER A 408 0.34 -3.29 -7.93
CA SER A 408 0.32 -3.61 -9.36
C SER A 408 -1.11 -3.75 -9.90
N ALA A 409 -1.29 -3.29 -11.14
CA ALA A 409 -2.46 -3.50 -11.98
C ALA A 409 -2.07 -4.40 -13.18
N ASP A 410 -1.85 -5.69 -12.92
CA ASP A 410 -1.41 -6.63 -13.96
C ASP A 410 -2.55 -6.97 -14.94
N LEU A 411 -2.20 -7.30 -16.19
CA LEU A 411 -3.18 -7.64 -17.23
C LEU A 411 -2.87 -9.00 -17.84
N LEU A 412 -3.82 -9.94 -17.80
CA LEU A 412 -3.74 -11.19 -18.54
C LEU A 412 -4.54 -11.08 -19.84
N VAL A 413 -3.92 -11.40 -20.98
CA VAL A 413 -4.55 -11.34 -22.31
C VAL A 413 -4.46 -12.70 -23.02
N SER A 414 -5.57 -13.16 -23.60
CA SER A 414 -5.63 -14.34 -24.46
C SER A 414 -5.56 -13.96 -25.95
N TYR A 415 -5.07 -14.87 -26.79
CA TYR A 415 -4.84 -14.65 -28.22
C TYR A 415 -5.35 -15.80 -29.08
N GLU A 416 -5.79 -15.55 -30.33
CA GLU A 416 -6.37 -16.59 -31.19
C GLU A 416 -5.37 -17.66 -31.64
N GLY A 417 -4.12 -17.28 -31.90
CA GLY A 417 -3.11 -18.15 -32.52
C GLY A 417 -1.93 -18.55 -31.63
N LYS A 418 -1.93 -18.15 -30.36
CA LYS A 418 -0.84 -18.41 -29.41
C LYS A 418 -1.36 -18.46 -27.97
N PRO A 419 -0.61 -19.06 -27.02
CA PRO A 419 -0.95 -18.99 -25.61
C PRO A 419 -1.06 -17.55 -25.10
N GLY A 420 -1.74 -17.39 -23.96
CA GLY A 420 -1.90 -16.11 -23.31
C GLY A 420 -0.59 -15.43 -22.90
N VAL A 421 -0.67 -14.15 -22.57
CA VAL A 421 0.44 -13.32 -22.10
C VAL A 421 -0.02 -12.56 -20.87
N ILE A 422 0.81 -12.57 -19.82
CA ILE A 422 0.65 -11.71 -18.64
C ILE A 422 1.53 -10.48 -18.86
N TYR A 423 0.94 -9.30 -18.78
CA TYR A 423 1.64 -8.03 -18.73
C TYR A 423 1.82 -7.67 -17.26
N ARG A 424 3.05 -7.84 -16.78
CA ARG A 424 3.44 -7.54 -15.41
C ARG A 424 3.69 -6.06 -15.25
N ASP A 425 2.94 -5.44 -14.36
CA ASP A 425 3.08 -4.03 -14.03
C ASP A 425 4.29 -3.83 -13.09
N LEU A 426 5.24 -3.01 -13.54
CA LEU A 426 6.45 -2.62 -12.82
C LEU A 426 6.35 -1.20 -12.23
N LEU A 427 5.14 -0.63 -12.23
CA LEU A 427 4.76 0.74 -11.89
C LEU A 427 5.28 1.79 -12.88
N GLN A 428 4.92 3.06 -12.69
CA GLN A 428 5.28 4.20 -13.57
C GLN A 428 4.87 4.00 -15.04
N GLY A 429 3.84 3.21 -15.32
CA GLY A 429 3.43 2.87 -16.69
C GLY A 429 4.33 1.85 -17.39
N PHE A 430 5.34 1.29 -16.73
CA PHE A 430 6.22 0.29 -17.33
C PHE A 430 5.67 -1.13 -17.14
N TYR A 431 5.47 -1.83 -18.25
CA TYR A 431 5.02 -3.22 -18.25
C TYR A 431 6.08 -4.16 -18.84
N ARG A 432 6.06 -5.41 -18.39
CA ARG A 432 6.83 -6.51 -18.96
C ARG A 432 5.90 -7.63 -19.41
N ALA A 433 5.98 -8.01 -20.68
CA ALA A 433 5.24 -9.15 -21.21
C ALA A 433 5.90 -10.48 -20.81
N GLU A 434 5.13 -11.38 -20.20
CA GLU A 434 5.54 -12.71 -19.76
C GLU A 434 4.60 -13.78 -20.36
N PRO A 435 5.12 -14.90 -20.91
CA PRO A 435 4.27 -15.96 -21.44
C PRO A 435 3.38 -16.60 -20.36
N ALA A 436 2.10 -16.83 -20.69
CA ALA A 436 1.15 -17.55 -19.85
C ALA A 436 0.72 -18.87 -20.55
N PRO A 437 1.60 -19.89 -20.62
CA PRO A 437 1.39 -21.08 -21.43
C PRO A 437 0.19 -21.94 -21.00
N LEU A 438 -0.28 -21.78 -19.76
CA LEU A 438 -1.45 -22.48 -19.23
C LEU A 438 -2.79 -21.89 -19.69
N VAL A 439 -2.77 -20.69 -20.28
CA VAL A 439 -3.93 -20.08 -20.95
C VAL A 439 -3.82 -20.41 -22.44
N PRO A 440 -4.64 -21.34 -22.96
CA PRO A 440 -4.54 -21.79 -24.34
C PRO A 440 -4.97 -20.69 -25.32
N ALA A 441 -4.56 -20.89 -26.58
CA ALA A 441 -5.01 -20.02 -27.67
C ALA A 441 -6.53 -20.04 -27.81
N GLY A 442 -7.14 -18.87 -27.98
CA GLY A 442 -8.58 -18.70 -28.15
C GLY A 442 -9.39 -18.72 -26.86
N ALA A 443 -8.76 -18.77 -25.67
CA ALA A 443 -9.47 -18.70 -24.39
C ALA A 443 -10.31 -17.41 -24.29
N ARG A 444 -11.51 -17.53 -23.73
CA ARG A 444 -12.49 -16.44 -23.58
C ARG A 444 -13.02 -16.37 -22.16
N GLN A 445 -13.75 -15.31 -21.84
CA GLN A 445 -14.34 -15.06 -20.53
C GLN A 445 -13.31 -15.22 -19.40
N LEU A 446 -12.16 -14.57 -19.53
CA LEU A 446 -11.14 -14.54 -18.47
C LEU A 446 -11.75 -13.88 -17.23
N THR A 447 -11.60 -14.51 -16.06
CA THR A 447 -12.12 -14.01 -14.78
C THR A 447 -11.08 -14.24 -13.69
N ALA A 448 -10.80 -13.20 -12.90
CA ALA A 448 -9.92 -13.26 -11.74
C ALA A 448 -10.75 -13.25 -10.44
N ALA A 449 -10.56 -14.25 -9.58
CA ALA A 449 -11.25 -14.35 -8.29
C ALA A 449 -10.51 -15.28 -7.33
N ASP A 450 -10.60 -15.06 -6.02
CA ASP A 450 -10.14 -16.03 -5.02
C ASP A 450 -11.16 -17.18 -4.91
N ILE A 451 -10.89 -18.33 -5.55
CA ILE A 451 -11.85 -19.43 -5.68
C ILE A 451 -11.68 -20.49 -4.58
N ASP A 452 -10.47 -20.60 -4.00
CA ASP A 452 -10.17 -21.53 -2.90
C ASP A 452 -9.97 -20.87 -1.53
N ASN A 453 -10.27 -19.58 -1.42
CA ASN A 453 -10.19 -18.75 -0.22
C ASN A 453 -8.78 -18.78 0.37
N ASP A 454 -7.76 -18.59 -0.47
CA ASP A 454 -6.36 -18.65 -0.08
C ASP A 454 -5.59 -17.34 -0.22
N ARG A 455 -6.30 -16.23 -0.50
CA ARG A 455 -5.84 -14.84 -0.70
C ARG A 455 -5.39 -14.52 -2.11
N GLU A 456 -4.87 -15.48 -2.86
CA GLU A 456 -4.40 -15.21 -4.20
C GLU A 456 -5.57 -15.21 -5.19
N LEU A 457 -5.53 -14.31 -6.18
CA LEU A 457 -6.53 -14.33 -7.24
C LEU A 457 -6.20 -15.45 -8.23
N ASP A 458 -7.10 -16.42 -8.34
CA ASP A 458 -7.08 -17.48 -9.33
C ASP A 458 -7.61 -16.98 -10.68
N ILE A 459 -7.31 -17.69 -11.77
CA ILE A 459 -7.80 -17.38 -13.10
C ILE A 459 -8.73 -18.49 -13.59
N ALA A 460 -9.96 -18.14 -13.91
CA ALA A 460 -10.88 -19.00 -14.64
C ALA A 460 -11.07 -18.51 -16.08
N PHE A 461 -11.31 -19.43 -17.00
CA PHE A 461 -11.54 -19.11 -18.41
C PHE A 461 -12.33 -20.19 -19.14
N LEU A 462 -12.95 -19.82 -20.25
CA LEU A 462 -13.61 -20.72 -21.18
C LEU A 462 -12.64 -21.18 -22.28
N ASP A 463 -12.53 -22.49 -22.46
CA ASP A 463 -11.78 -23.13 -23.54
C ASP A 463 -12.60 -24.29 -24.12
N GLY A 464 -12.92 -24.21 -25.42
CA GLY A 464 -13.67 -25.25 -26.13
C GLY A 464 -15.04 -25.58 -25.53
N GLY A 465 -15.76 -24.59 -24.97
CA GLY A 465 -17.06 -24.80 -24.31
C GLY A 465 -16.94 -25.44 -22.93
N ARG A 466 -15.77 -25.36 -22.30
CA ARG A 466 -15.53 -25.81 -20.93
C ARG A 466 -14.86 -24.72 -20.11
N THR A 467 -15.36 -24.50 -18.90
CA THR A 467 -14.68 -23.67 -17.90
C THR A 467 -13.47 -24.43 -17.35
N ARG A 468 -12.30 -23.78 -17.35
CA ARG A 468 -11.06 -24.24 -16.75
C ARG A 468 -10.59 -23.27 -15.68
N LEU A 469 -9.72 -23.74 -14.79
CA LEU A 469 -9.25 -22.99 -13.63
C LEU A 469 -7.74 -23.16 -13.45
N LEU A 470 -7.06 -22.04 -13.19
CA LEU A 470 -5.65 -21.97 -12.79
C LEU A 470 -5.56 -21.41 -11.37
N ARG A 471 -4.91 -22.15 -10.50
CA ARG A 471 -4.64 -21.77 -9.13
C ARG A 471 -3.41 -20.90 -9.02
N ASN A 472 -3.53 -19.74 -8.40
CA ASN A 472 -2.37 -18.90 -8.14
C ASN A 472 -1.69 -19.31 -6.83
N ARG A 473 -0.38 -19.53 -6.89
CA ARG A 473 0.47 -19.89 -5.76
C ARG A 473 1.61 -18.88 -5.67
N ILE A 474 1.26 -17.67 -5.23
CA ILE A 474 2.18 -16.54 -5.04
C ILE A 474 2.92 -16.21 -6.34
N GLY A 475 2.15 -15.80 -7.36
CA GLY A 475 2.68 -15.49 -8.68
C GLY A 475 3.15 -16.73 -9.45
N ARG A 476 2.44 -17.85 -9.29
CA ARG A 476 2.66 -19.08 -10.08
C ARG A 476 1.34 -19.78 -10.31
N PHE A 477 0.99 -19.98 -11.58
CA PHE A 477 -0.24 -20.70 -11.92
C PHE A 477 -0.05 -22.22 -11.97
N GLU A 478 -0.98 -22.94 -11.37
CA GLU A 478 -1.11 -24.40 -11.44
C GLU A 478 -2.47 -24.76 -12.04
N ALA A 479 -2.51 -25.62 -13.06
CA ALA A 479 -3.77 -26.02 -13.68
C ALA A 479 -4.55 -26.97 -12.77
N ASP A 480 -5.85 -26.71 -12.59
CA ASP A 480 -6.75 -27.66 -11.94
C ASP A 480 -7.11 -28.81 -12.90
N ALA A 481 -7.39 -30.00 -12.37
CA ALA A 481 -7.62 -31.22 -13.16
C ALA A 481 -9.03 -31.28 -13.80
N GLY A 482 -9.93 -30.36 -13.43
CA GLY A 482 -11.33 -30.33 -13.85
C GLY A 482 -11.61 -29.47 -15.09
N GLY A 483 -12.73 -29.76 -15.77
CA GLY A 483 -13.28 -28.90 -16.82
C GLY A 483 -14.80 -29.05 -16.89
N TRP A 484 -15.53 -27.95 -16.66
CA TRP A 484 -16.99 -27.97 -16.53
C TRP A 484 -17.66 -27.52 -17.84
N PRO A 485 -18.57 -28.31 -18.42
CA PRO A 485 -19.19 -27.99 -19.71
C PRO A 485 -20.17 -26.81 -19.58
N GLY A 486 -20.09 -25.88 -20.54
CA GLY A 486 -20.97 -24.71 -20.61
C GLY A 486 -20.46 -23.67 -21.60
N ALA A 487 -21.37 -22.94 -22.24
CA ALA A 487 -21.02 -21.87 -23.20
C ALA A 487 -20.54 -20.57 -22.52
N GLY A 488 -20.77 -20.44 -21.21
CA GLY A 488 -20.29 -19.35 -20.36
C GLY A 488 -20.40 -19.75 -18.89
N PHE A 489 -19.78 -18.97 -18.00
CA PHE A 489 -19.77 -19.26 -16.56
C PHE A 489 -19.83 -18.02 -15.66
N VAL A 490 -20.15 -18.21 -14.39
CA VAL A 490 -19.99 -17.19 -13.34
C VAL A 490 -19.77 -17.87 -11.97
N PHE A 491 -19.05 -17.20 -11.08
CA PHE A 491 -18.89 -17.62 -9.68
C PHE A 491 -19.81 -16.82 -8.77
N ALA A 492 -20.59 -17.49 -7.92
CA ALA A 492 -21.52 -16.84 -7.01
C ALA A 492 -21.68 -17.64 -5.70
N ASP A 493 -21.67 -16.96 -4.55
CA ASP A 493 -22.02 -17.61 -3.27
C ASP A 493 -23.55 -17.68 -3.11
N LEU A 494 -24.15 -18.63 -3.85
CA LEU A 494 -25.60 -18.78 -3.97
C LEU A 494 -26.29 -19.19 -2.66
N GLY A 495 -25.53 -19.63 -1.65
CA GLY A 495 -26.07 -20.05 -0.35
C GLY A 495 -25.61 -19.21 0.83
N LEU A 496 -24.85 -18.12 0.60
CA LEU A 496 -24.24 -17.30 1.65
C LEU A 496 -23.32 -18.11 2.59
N ARG A 497 -22.60 -19.09 2.03
CA ARG A 497 -21.73 -20.03 2.75
C ARG A 497 -20.29 -19.52 2.90
N GLY A 498 -19.98 -18.40 2.26
CA GLY A 498 -18.66 -17.82 2.16
C GLY A 498 -17.71 -18.55 1.20
N VAL A 499 -18.26 -19.31 0.25
CA VAL A 499 -17.54 -19.96 -0.85
C VAL A 499 -18.37 -19.83 -2.12
N ALA A 500 -17.75 -19.45 -3.24
CA ALA A 500 -18.46 -19.25 -4.49
C ALA A 500 -18.70 -20.58 -5.22
N ASP A 501 -19.95 -20.89 -5.54
CA ASP A 501 -20.35 -21.97 -6.43
C ASP A 501 -20.05 -21.61 -7.88
N LEU A 502 -19.80 -22.62 -8.72
CA LEU A 502 -19.58 -22.44 -10.16
C LEU A 502 -20.90 -22.69 -10.90
N VAL A 503 -21.38 -21.68 -11.61
CA VAL A 503 -22.44 -21.80 -12.61
C VAL A 503 -21.76 -21.91 -13.97
N ALA A 504 -21.90 -23.04 -14.66
CA ALA A 504 -21.28 -23.28 -15.96
C ALA A 504 -22.35 -23.82 -16.94
N GLY A 505 -22.65 -23.01 -17.97
CA GLY A 505 -23.78 -23.26 -18.86
C GLY A 505 -25.07 -23.46 -18.06
N PRO A 506 -25.83 -24.53 -18.29
CA PRO A 506 -27.09 -24.78 -17.59
C PRO A 506 -26.90 -25.35 -16.18
N ASN A 507 -25.66 -25.60 -15.76
CA ASN A 507 -25.34 -26.41 -14.59
C ASN A 507 -24.78 -25.60 -13.43
N ILE A 508 -25.04 -26.07 -12.22
CA ILE A 508 -24.40 -25.59 -10.99
C ILE A 508 -23.54 -26.70 -10.40
N ALA A 509 -22.26 -26.40 -10.19
CA ALA A 509 -21.32 -27.22 -9.44
C ALA A 509 -21.06 -26.55 -8.09
N ARG A 510 -21.39 -27.25 -6.98
CA ARG A 510 -21.30 -26.69 -5.63
C ARG A 510 -19.85 -26.67 -5.16
N ASN A 511 -19.38 -25.54 -4.64
CA ASN A 511 -18.05 -25.47 -4.03
C ASN A 511 -18.06 -26.16 -2.67
N LEU A 512 -17.27 -27.22 -2.57
CA LEU A 512 -17.05 -28.10 -1.42
C LEU A 512 -15.85 -27.63 -0.57
N GLY A 513 -15.25 -26.50 -0.90
CA GLY A 513 -14.12 -25.90 -0.20
C GLY A 513 -12.78 -26.21 -0.84
N GLY A 514 -11.81 -25.31 -0.63
CA GLY A 514 -10.49 -25.41 -1.24
C GLY A 514 -10.57 -25.44 -2.77
N GLY A 515 -11.61 -24.80 -3.32
CA GLY A 515 -11.87 -24.75 -4.74
C GLY A 515 -12.28 -26.07 -5.38
N LYS A 516 -12.63 -27.10 -4.59
CA LYS A 516 -13.17 -28.36 -5.12
C LYS A 516 -14.66 -28.21 -5.39
N PHE A 517 -15.13 -28.72 -6.52
CA PHE A 517 -16.54 -28.63 -6.90
C PHE A 517 -17.21 -30.00 -6.92
N SER A 518 -18.51 -30.03 -6.60
CA SER A 518 -19.35 -31.21 -6.78
C SER A 518 -19.53 -31.53 -8.27
N GLU A 519 -20.10 -32.71 -8.55
CA GLU A 519 -20.64 -32.98 -9.87
C GLU A 519 -21.66 -31.89 -10.26
N PRO A 520 -21.57 -31.32 -11.48
CA PRO A 520 -22.49 -30.30 -11.95
C PRO A 520 -23.91 -30.86 -12.09
N LYS A 521 -24.90 -30.10 -11.63
CA LYS A 521 -26.33 -30.42 -11.77
C LYS A 521 -27.02 -29.39 -12.63
N GLN A 522 -27.76 -29.85 -13.64
CA GLN A 522 -28.55 -28.98 -14.49
C GLN A 522 -29.66 -28.29 -13.68
N GLN A 523 -29.77 -26.97 -13.82
CA GLN A 523 -30.78 -26.12 -13.16
C GLN A 523 -31.49 -25.20 -14.14
N PHE A 524 -30.83 -24.83 -15.25
CA PHE A 524 -31.32 -23.82 -16.19
C PHE A 524 -31.49 -24.38 -17.60
N GLY A 525 -32.10 -23.56 -18.48
CA GLY A 525 -32.18 -23.78 -19.94
C GLY A 525 -30.82 -23.61 -20.62
N ASP A 526 -30.72 -23.02 -21.82
CA ASP A 526 -29.43 -22.91 -22.54
C ASP A 526 -28.81 -21.49 -22.47
N PRO A 527 -28.18 -21.08 -21.36
CA PRO A 527 -27.50 -19.78 -21.22
C PRO A 527 -26.18 -19.77 -21.99
N VAL A 528 -25.85 -18.62 -22.58
CA VAL A 528 -24.60 -18.39 -23.32
C VAL A 528 -23.62 -17.49 -22.58
N VAL A 529 -24.11 -16.56 -21.77
CA VAL A 529 -23.31 -15.66 -20.94
C VAL A 529 -24.06 -15.34 -19.65
N TRP A 530 -23.32 -15.13 -18.56
CA TRP A 530 -23.84 -14.97 -17.20
C TRP A 530 -23.31 -13.70 -16.52
N ALA A 531 -24.15 -13.11 -15.66
CA ALA A 531 -23.78 -12.14 -14.64
C ALA A 531 -24.40 -12.56 -13.29
N ALA A 532 -23.80 -12.13 -12.18
CA ALA A 532 -24.29 -12.44 -10.84
C ALA A 532 -24.21 -11.20 -9.94
N ALA A 533 -25.31 -10.85 -9.29
CA ALA A 533 -25.41 -9.73 -8.36
C ALA A 533 -26.66 -9.86 -7.47
N ASP A 534 -26.78 -9.01 -6.46
CA ASP A 534 -28.01 -8.85 -5.65
C ASP A 534 -28.91 -7.80 -6.32
N PHE A 535 -29.73 -8.21 -7.30
CA PHE A 535 -30.51 -7.27 -8.14
C PHE A 535 -31.75 -6.73 -7.40
N ASP A 536 -32.32 -7.51 -6.48
CA ASP A 536 -33.51 -7.10 -5.72
C ASP A 536 -33.18 -6.46 -4.35
N GLY A 537 -31.92 -6.54 -3.92
CA GLY A 537 -31.41 -5.96 -2.68
C GLY A 537 -31.73 -6.78 -1.43
N ASP A 538 -32.05 -8.07 -1.57
CA ASP A 538 -32.33 -9.00 -0.46
C ASP A 538 -31.05 -9.64 0.14
N ALA A 539 -29.88 -9.31 -0.43
CA ALA A 539 -28.55 -9.80 -0.09
C ALA A 539 -28.29 -11.27 -0.42
N LYS A 540 -29.09 -11.88 -1.29
CA LYS A 540 -28.75 -13.14 -1.96
C LYS A 540 -28.30 -12.82 -3.38
N ILE A 541 -27.34 -13.60 -3.84
CA ILE A 541 -26.84 -13.43 -5.20
C ILE A 541 -27.84 -14.09 -6.17
N ASP A 542 -28.44 -13.25 -7.01
CA ASP A 542 -29.22 -13.61 -8.19
C ASP A 542 -28.30 -13.86 -9.39
N LEU A 543 -28.85 -14.49 -10.43
CA LEU A 543 -28.14 -14.69 -11.69
C LEU A 543 -28.90 -14.03 -12.84
N ALA A 544 -28.19 -13.48 -13.82
CA ALA A 544 -28.76 -12.99 -15.06
C ALA A 544 -28.05 -13.63 -16.25
N ALA A 545 -28.78 -13.99 -17.29
CA ALA A 545 -28.21 -14.60 -18.48
C ALA A 545 -28.88 -14.14 -19.77
N VAL A 546 -28.10 -14.18 -20.85
CA VAL A 546 -28.64 -14.30 -22.20
C VAL A 546 -28.67 -15.77 -22.58
N HIS A 547 -29.78 -16.23 -23.15
CA HIS A 547 -29.96 -17.60 -23.62
C HIS A 547 -29.72 -17.73 -25.12
N ALA A 548 -29.51 -18.96 -25.60
CA ALA A 548 -29.27 -19.26 -27.01
C ALA A 548 -30.43 -18.82 -27.95
N ASP A 549 -31.64 -18.65 -27.43
CA ASP A 549 -32.81 -18.12 -28.16
C ASP A 549 -32.87 -16.57 -28.20
N GLY A 550 -31.85 -15.92 -27.62
CA GLY A 550 -31.72 -14.47 -27.47
C GLY A 550 -32.53 -13.87 -26.32
N SER A 551 -33.24 -14.69 -25.51
CA SER A 551 -33.96 -14.19 -24.34
C SER A 551 -33.01 -13.79 -23.23
N VAL A 552 -33.31 -12.66 -22.57
CA VAL A 552 -32.61 -12.21 -21.36
C VAL A 552 -33.45 -12.64 -20.16
N ARG A 553 -32.85 -13.35 -19.21
CA ARG A 553 -33.54 -13.85 -18.01
C ARG A 553 -32.77 -13.50 -16.75
N VAL A 554 -33.50 -13.19 -15.70
CA VAL A 554 -33.00 -13.05 -14.33
C VAL A 554 -33.58 -14.18 -13.50
N GLU A 555 -32.69 -14.97 -12.90
CA GLU A 555 -32.97 -16.09 -12.02
C GLU A 555 -32.80 -15.60 -10.58
N ARG A 556 -33.90 -15.15 -9.99
CA ARG A 556 -33.90 -14.61 -8.63
C ARG A 556 -33.68 -15.72 -7.61
N ASN A 557 -32.76 -15.54 -6.69
CA ASN A 557 -32.39 -16.57 -5.72
C ASN A 557 -33.38 -16.65 -4.55
N ALA A 558 -34.38 -17.52 -4.71
CA ALA A 558 -35.39 -17.81 -3.69
C ALA A 558 -34.94 -18.85 -2.63
N THR A 559 -33.63 -19.14 -2.55
CA THR A 559 -33.11 -20.13 -1.59
C THR A 559 -33.42 -19.70 -0.15
N ALA A 560 -34.04 -20.60 0.62
CA ALA A 560 -34.23 -20.42 2.06
C ALA A 560 -32.94 -20.79 2.79
N THR A 561 -32.34 -19.83 3.49
CA THR A 561 -31.09 -20.03 4.23
C THR A 561 -31.13 -19.32 5.57
N ALA A 562 -30.51 -19.93 6.59
CA ALA A 562 -30.28 -19.31 7.90
C ALA A 562 -28.92 -18.60 7.96
N ASN A 563 -28.16 -18.65 6.86
CA ASN A 563 -26.86 -17.99 6.76
C ASN A 563 -27.06 -16.47 6.74
N LEU A 564 -26.28 -15.79 7.57
CA LEU A 564 -26.14 -14.34 7.63
C LEU A 564 -25.24 -13.85 6.50
N TRP A 565 -25.22 -12.54 6.33
CA TRP A 565 -24.50 -11.85 5.27
C TRP A 565 -24.01 -10.49 5.74
N THR A 566 -23.14 -9.85 4.97
CA THR A 566 -22.90 -8.41 5.02
C THR A 566 -22.74 -7.88 3.60
N ARG A 567 -23.10 -6.61 3.36
CA ARG A 567 -22.70 -5.89 2.15
C ARG A 567 -21.59 -4.92 2.50
N ILE A 568 -20.61 -4.76 1.62
CA ILE A 568 -19.50 -3.82 1.80
C ILE A 568 -19.38 -2.92 0.58
N ARG A 569 -19.53 -1.60 0.78
CA ARG A 569 -19.22 -0.55 -0.18
C ARG A 569 -17.91 0.11 0.24
N VAL A 570 -17.04 0.37 -0.71
CA VAL A 570 -15.85 1.20 -0.50
C VAL A 570 -15.91 2.43 -1.41
N VAL A 571 -15.41 3.56 -0.93
CA VAL A 571 -15.41 4.84 -1.64
C VAL A 571 -14.00 5.43 -1.60
N GLY A 572 -13.40 5.62 -2.78
CA GLY A 572 -12.08 6.23 -2.92
C GLY A 572 -12.06 7.69 -2.45
N VAL A 573 -10.87 8.19 -2.11
CA VAL A 573 -10.65 9.61 -1.82
C VAL A 573 -9.46 10.16 -2.60
N LYS A 574 -8.34 9.42 -2.58
CA LYS A 574 -7.22 9.66 -3.50
C LYS A 574 -7.34 8.79 -4.73
N ASN A 575 -7.67 7.51 -4.53
CA ASN A 575 -8.07 6.66 -5.65
C ASN A 575 -9.42 7.16 -6.21
N LEU A 576 -9.73 6.74 -7.43
CA LEU A 576 -11.05 6.91 -8.06
C LEU A 576 -12.19 6.66 -7.06
N LEU A 577 -13.26 7.47 -7.13
CA LEU A 577 -14.38 7.42 -6.19
C LEU A 577 -15.05 6.04 -6.14
N THR A 578 -15.20 5.38 -7.29
CA THR A 578 -15.71 4.01 -7.42
C THR A 578 -14.69 2.92 -7.02
N ALA A 579 -13.42 3.29 -6.83
CA ALA A 579 -12.31 2.46 -6.38
C ALA A 579 -12.20 1.07 -7.06
N PRO A 580 -12.28 0.99 -8.40
CA PRO A 580 -12.09 -0.28 -9.09
C PRO A 580 -10.71 -0.85 -8.77
N GLY A 581 -10.61 -2.16 -8.59
CA GLY A 581 -9.36 -2.83 -8.27
C GLY A 581 -9.03 -2.92 -6.77
N ALA A 582 -9.81 -2.28 -5.89
CA ALA A 582 -9.65 -2.47 -4.45
C ALA A 582 -9.95 -3.93 -4.05
N GLU A 583 -9.14 -4.52 -3.18
CA GLU A 583 -9.33 -5.89 -2.69
C GLU A 583 -9.93 -5.85 -1.28
N VAL A 584 -11.10 -6.47 -1.09
CA VAL A 584 -11.79 -6.52 0.21
C VAL A 584 -11.77 -7.94 0.76
N GLU A 585 -11.23 -8.09 1.96
CA GLU A 585 -11.16 -9.34 2.70
C GLU A 585 -12.02 -9.29 3.96
N VAL A 586 -12.66 -10.41 4.29
CA VAL A 586 -13.51 -10.57 5.47
C VAL A 586 -13.09 -11.81 6.25
N LYS A 587 -12.79 -11.64 7.55
CA LYS A 587 -12.58 -12.75 8.49
C LYS A 587 -13.69 -12.78 9.55
N ALA A 588 -14.34 -13.91 9.72
CA ALA A 588 -15.41 -14.10 10.72
C ALA A 588 -15.36 -15.55 11.27
N GLY A 589 -14.81 -15.72 12.48
CA GLY A 589 -14.53 -17.05 13.03
C GLY A 589 -13.61 -17.85 12.10
N ARG A 590 -14.03 -19.02 11.64
CA ARG A 590 -13.21 -19.82 10.71
C ARG A 590 -13.31 -19.36 9.24
N LEU A 591 -14.17 -18.40 8.96
CA LEU A 591 -14.43 -17.96 7.60
C LEU A 591 -13.42 -16.90 7.16
N TYR A 592 -12.91 -17.07 5.94
CA TYR A 592 -12.14 -16.09 5.20
C TYR A 592 -12.67 -16.01 3.78
N GLN A 593 -12.76 -14.80 3.24
CA GLN A 593 -13.14 -14.51 1.87
C GLN A 593 -12.36 -13.29 1.40
N LYS A 594 -11.97 -13.28 0.13
CA LYS A 594 -11.43 -12.11 -0.58
C LYS A 594 -12.25 -11.88 -1.85
N LYS A 595 -12.55 -10.62 -2.16
CA LYS A 595 -13.23 -10.22 -3.38
C LYS A 595 -12.62 -8.95 -3.96
N LEU A 596 -12.57 -8.88 -5.29
CA LEU A 596 -12.17 -7.68 -6.03
C LEU A 596 -13.37 -6.73 -6.14
N TYR A 597 -13.19 -5.46 -5.83
CA TYR A 597 -14.19 -4.42 -5.94
C TYR A 597 -14.19 -3.85 -7.36
N THR A 598 -15.37 -3.78 -7.99
CA THR A 598 -15.56 -3.32 -9.37
C THR A 598 -16.50 -2.11 -9.46
N GLY A 599 -16.67 -1.37 -8.37
CA GLY A 599 -17.64 -0.27 -8.25
C GLY A 599 -18.99 -0.70 -7.67
N LEU A 600 -19.24 -2.00 -7.47
CA LEU A 600 -20.47 -2.54 -6.88
C LEU A 600 -20.29 -2.96 -5.41
N PRO A 601 -21.28 -2.69 -4.53
CA PRO A 601 -21.27 -3.23 -3.17
C PRO A 601 -21.15 -4.77 -3.14
N LEU A 602 -20.14 -5.27 -2.43
CA LEU A 602 -19.82 -6.70 -2.36
C LEU A 602 -20.66 -7.40 -1.29
N VAL A 603 -21.35 -8.48 -1.65
CA VAL A 603 -22.04 -9.35 -0.69
C VAL A 603 -21.09 -10.42 -0.17
N PHE A 604 -20.94 -10.56 1.15
CA PHE A 604 -20.20 -11.64 1.80
C PHE A 604 -21.16 -12.52 2.60
N GLY A 605 -21.19 -13.82 2.32
CA GLY A 605 -21.91 -14.79 3.15
C GLY A 605 -21.16 -15.04 4.44
N LEU A 606 -21.84 -15.12 5.58
CA LEU A 606 -21.23 -15.24 6.92
C LEU A 606 -21.64 -16.50 7.68
N ARG A 607 -22.47 -17.37 7.08
CA ARG A 607 -23.08 -18.52 7.78
C ARG A 607 -23.74 -18.07 9.10
N GLY A 608 -23.45 -18.72 10.23
CA GLY A 608 -23.99 -18.32 11.53
C GLY A 608 -23.29 -17.12 12.19
N ALA A 609 -22.23 -16.55 11.59
CA ALA A 609 -21.42 -15.54 12.26
C ALA A 609 -22.17 -14.20 12.37
N LYS A 610 -22.49 -13.81 13.60
CA LYS A 610 -23.20 -12.55 13.92
C LYS A 610 -22.29 -11.32 13.92
N GLN A 611 -20.99 -11.52 13.84
CA GLN A 611 -19.98 -10.48 13.88
C GLN A 611 -18.84 -10.85 12.94
N ILE A 612 -18.25 -9.83 12.34
CA ILE A 612 -17.05 -9.90 11.52
C ILE A 612 -15.88 -9.50 12.41
N ASP A 613 -14.84 -10.33 12.43
CA ASP A 613 -13.67 -10.09 13.27
C ASP A 613 -12.82 -8.97 12.67
N THR A 614 -12.62 -8.99 11.35
CA THR A 614 -11.95 -7.90 10.64
C THR A 614 -12.41 -7.83 9.18
N VAL A 615 -12.57 -6.60 8.69
CA VAL A 615 -12.59 -6.27 7.26
C VAL A 615 -11.22 -5.67 6.93
N ARG A 616 -10.56 -6.15 5.88
CA ARG A 616 -9.32 -5.56 5.36
C ARG A 616 -9.56 -5.07 3.94
N ILE A 617 -9.17 -3.84 3.65
CA ILE A 617 -9.26 -3.22 2.34
C ILE A 617 -7.85 -2.90 1.89
N THR A 618 -7.44 -3.44 0.75
CA THR A 618 -6.21 -3.02 0.06
C THR A 618 -6.61 -2.17 -1.14
N TRP A 619 -6.34 -0.88 -1.05
CA TRP A 619 -6.66 0.10 -2.08
C TRP A 619 -5.70 -0.04 -3.28
N PRO A 620 -6.07 0.44 -4.48
CA PRO A 620 -5.21 0.38 -5.67
C PRO A 620 -3.82 1.00 -5.45
N ASN A 621 -3.76 2.17 -4.80
CA ASN A 621 -2.50 2.83 -4.40
C ASN A 621 -1.64 2.09 -3.36
N GLY A 622 -2.08 0.92 -2.89
CA GLY A 622 -1.40 0.08 -1.90
C GLY A 622 -1.65 0.43 -0.43
N LEU A 623 -2.52 1.41 -0.15
CA LEU A 623 -2.96 1.67 1.22
C LEU A 623 -3.71 0.45 1.76
N ILE A 624 -3.37 0.03 2.99
CA ILE A 624 -4.09 -1.04 3.68
C ILE A 624 -4.89 -0.44 4.85
N GLN A 625 -6.19 -0.72 4.87
CA GLN A 625 -7.12 -0.26 5.90
C GLN A 625 -7.81 -1.48 6.54
N ASN A 626 -7.66 -1.61 7.85
CA ASN A 626 -8.26 -2.68 8.64
C ASN A 626 -9.35 -2.13 9.56
N GLU A 627 -10.53 -2.73 9.50
CA GLU A 627 -11.72 -2.36 10.27
C GLU A 627 -12.16 -3.55 11.14
N PRO A 628 -11.73 -3.61 12.42
CA PRO A 628 -12.01 -4.73 13.29
C PRO A 628 -13.43 -4.68 13.89
N ASN A 629 -13.94 -5.82 14.36
CA ASN A 629 -15.17 -5.96 15.17
C ASN A 629 -16.47 -5.42 14.54
N GLN A 630 -16.66 -5.62 13.24
CA GLN A 630 -17.82 -5.10 12.50
C GLN A 630 -19.08 -5.96 12.68
N ALA A 631 -20.27 -5.35 12.66
CA ALA A 631 -21.53 -6.08 12.79
C ALA A 631 -21.97 -6.72 11.47
N ALA A 632 -22.51 -7.94 11.52
CA ALA A 632 -23.13 -8.61 10.38
C ALA A 632 -24.54 -8.05 10.08
N GLY A 633 -25.10 -8.45 8.93
CA GLY A 633 -26.51 -8.26 8.57
C GLY A 633 -26.88 -6.89 8.03
N LYS A 634 -25.90 -6.09 7.58
CA LYS A 634 -26.13 -4.73 7.07
C LYS A 634 -25.16 -4.36 5.95
N LEU A 635 -25.41 -3.22 5.31
CA LEU A 635 -24.44 -2.53 4.49
C LEU A 635 -23.41 -1.83 5.40
N LEU A 636 -22.14 -2.08 5.15
CA LEU A 636 -21.00 -1.40 5.73
C LEU A 636 -20.37 -0.53 4.62
N GLU A 637 -20.20 0.75 4.90
CA GLU A 637 -19.57 1.68 3.96
C GLU A 637 -18.26 2.18 4.55
N TYR A 638 -17.18 2.08 3.78
CA TYR A 638 -15.86 2.53 4.17
C TYR A 638 -15.32 3.53 3.16
N LYS A 639 -14.99 4.72 3.64
CA LYS A 639 -14.27 5.71 2.86
C LYS A 639 -12.77 5.47 3.00
N GLU A 640 -12.02 5.65 1.91
CA GLU A 640 -10.55 5.62 1.94
C GLU A 640 -10.07 6.59 3.02
N ALA A 641 -9.27 6.07 3.95
CA ALA A 641 -8.71 6.89 5.00
C ALA A 641 -7.77 7.94 4.40
N GLN A 642 -8.08 9.22 4.63
CA GLN A 642 -7.24 10.37 4.22
C GLN A 642 -5.93 10.37 5.02
N ARG A 643 -4.91 9.73 4.45
CA ARG A 643 -3.58 9.58 5.06
C ARG A 643 -2.55 10.14 4.09
N LEU A 644 -1.60 10.94 4.59
CA LEU A 644 -0.38 11.18 3.81
C LEU A 644 0.40 9.87 3.73
N SER A 645 0.55 9.35 2.51
CA SER A 645 1.37 8.19 2.20
C SER A 645 2.86 8.55 2.24
N GLY A 646 3.23 9.75 1.82
CA GLY A 646 4.59 10.29 1.88
C GLY A 646 4.62 11.71 2.46
N SER A 647 5.65 12.00 3.27
CA SER A 647 6.10 13.29 3.79
C SER A 647 7.40 13.03 4.56
N CYS A 648 8.29 14.02 4.54
CA CYS A 648 9.65 13.84 5.00
C CYS A 648 9.75 13.67 6.53
N PRO A 649 10.89 13.18 7.07
CA PRO A 649 11.08 12.93 8.49
C PRO A 649 10.69 14.09 9.41
N ILE A 650 10.15 13.77 10.60
CA ILE A 650 9.62 14.75 11.55
C ILE A 650 10.67 15.09 12.62
N ILE A 651 10.83 16.38 12.94
CA ILE A 651 11.72 16.88 14.00
C ILE A 651 10.95 17.15 15.29
N TRP A 652 11.54 16.68 16.40
CA TRP A 652 11.08 16.91 17.76
C TRP A 652 12.18 17.48 18.63
N THR A 653 11.84 18.41 19.51
CA THR A 653 12.79 18.99 20.47
C THR A 653 12.21 19.02 21.88
N TRP A 654 13.11 18.92 22.88
CA TRP A 654 12.70 19.05 24.27
C TRP A 654 12.59 20.53 24.66
N ASN A 655 11.37 21.00 24.93
CA ASN A 655 11.11 22.40 25.29
C ASN A 655 11.27 22.70 26.79
N GLY A 656 11.77 21.75 27.58
CA GLY A 656 11.88 21.85 29.04
C GLY A 656 10.81 21.06 29.80
N THR A 657 9.68 20.73 29.17
CA THR A 657 8.56 20.01 29.80
C THR A 657 8.14 18.76 29.04
N GLN A 658 8.15 18.82 27.70
CA GLN A 658 7.78 17.72 26.82
C GLN A 658 8.52 17.84 25.48
N PHE A 659 8.39 16.79 24.65
CA PHE A 659 8.78 16.89 23.24
C PHE A 659 7.72 17.65 22.47
N GLU A 660 8.16 18.63 21.69
CA GLU A 660 7.36 19.49 20.86
C GLU A 660 7.62 19.17 19.39
N TYR A 661 6.55 19.13 18.58
CA TYR A 661 6.63 19.00 17.14
C TYR A 661 7.13 20.33 16.54
N ILE A 662 8.23 20.30 15.79
CA ILE A 662 8.78 21.49 15.14
C ILE A 662 8.25 21.61 13.71
N THR A 663 8.69 20.71 12.83
CA THR A 663 8.29 20.62 11.42
C THR A 663 8.87 19.32 10.82
N ASP A 664 8.63 19.05 9.54
CA ASP A 664 9.29 18.01 8.74
C ASP A 664 10.61 18.51 8.12
N VAL A 665 11.51 17.61 7.73
CA VAL A 665 12.82 17.91 7.14
C VAL A 665 13.15 16.91 6.03
N LEU A 666 14.01 17.30 5.09
CA LEU A 666 14.26 16.68 3.79
C LEU A 666 13.10 16.88 2.79
N GLY A 667 12.26 17.88 3.08
CA GLY A 667 11.21 18.38 2.20
C GLY A 667 11.78 18.72 0.83
N VAL A 668 12.92 19.39 0.80
CA VAL A 668 13.59 19.86 -0.43
C VAL A 668 14.33 18.76 -1.21
N ALA A 669 14.35 17.52 -0.69
CA ALA A 669 15.13 16.40 -1.23
C ALA A 669 14.28 15.17 -1.63
N PRO A 670 13.18 15.32 -2.39
CA PRO A 670 12.30 14.20 -2.79
C PRO A 670 12.99 13.29 -3.82
N LEU A 671 13.52 12.16 -3.37
CA LEU A 671 14.32 11.29 -4.24
C LEU A 671 13.45 10.51 -5.22
N GLY A 672 13.50 10.90 -6.49
CA GLY A 672 12.83 10.18 -7.57
C GLY A 672 11.32 10.42 -7.67
N ALA A 673 10.79 11.46 -7.00
CA ALA A 673 9.40 11.85 -7.18
C ALA A 673 9.16 12.34 -8.62
N SER A 674 8.13 11.80 -9.28
CA SER A 674 7.78 12.16 -10.65
C SER A 674 7.40 13.64 -10.77
N ALA A 675 7.92 14.28 -11.81
CA ALA A 675 7.51 15.60 -12.29
C ALA A 675 6.71 15.50 -13.61
N GLY A 676 6.30 14.29 -14.00
CA GLY A 676 5.53 13.99 -15.21
C GLY A 676 6.37 13.44 -16.38
N ASP A 677 5.82 12.47 -17.11
CA ASP A 677 6.35 11.87 -18.35
C ASP A 677 7.86 11.55 -18.31
N GLY A 678 8.28 10.73 -17.33
CA GLY A 678 9.66 10.24 -17.19
C GLY A 678 10.67 11.28 -16.66
N LYS A 679 10.19 12.45 -16.21
CA LYS A 679 10.99 13.45 -15.50
C LYS A 679 10.79 13.33 -14.00
N TYR A 680 11.78 13.80 -13.25
CA TYR A 680 11.79 13.78 -11.78
C TYR A 680 12.15 15.16 -11.24
N PHE A 681 11.66 15.48 -10.05
CA PHE A 681 12.03 16.73 -9.40
C PHE A 681 13.53 16.74 -9.07
N PRO A 682 14.23 17.86 -9.33
CA PRO A 682 15.60 18.03 -8.85
C PRO A 682 15.60 18.12 -7.32
N VAL A 683 16.67 17.66 -6.69
CA VAL A 683 16.79 17.56 -5.23
C VAL A 683 17.86 18.50 -4.70
N ASP A 684 17.55 19.19 -3.60
CA ASP A 684 18.51 19.93 -2.78
C ASP A 684 18.79 19.10 -1.53
N HIS A 685 20.01 18.58 -1.36
CA HIS A 685 20.27 17.53 -0.37
C HIS A 685 20.51 18.06 1.04
N ASP A 686 20.77 19.36 1.24
CA ASP A 686 20.87 19.95 2.57
C ASP A 686 19.70 20.90 2.88
N GLU A 687 19.20 20.81 4.11
CA GLU A 687 18.10 21.66 4.60
C GLU A 687 18.45 22.17 6.01
N TYR A 688 18.19 23.46 6.25
CA TYR A 688 18.30 24.05 7.59
C TYR A 688 16.92 24.30 8.17
N ILE A 689 16.70 23.82 9.38
CA ILE A 689 15.44 23.97 10.11
C ILE A 689 15.63 24.91 11.29
N ALA A 690 14.89 26.02 11.30
CA ALA A 690 14.87 26.95 12.43
C ALA A 690 14.16 26.34 13.65
N ILE A 691 14.83 26.40 14.79
CA ILE A 691 14.32 25.97 16.10
C ILE A 691 14.49 27.15 17.06
N GLN A 692 13.37 27.68 17.56
CA GLN A 692 13.38 28.76 18.54
C GLN A 692 13.99 28.27 19.86
N GLY A 693 14.71 29.14 20.58
CA GLY A 693 15.39 28.78 21.82
C GLY A 693 14.46 28.24 22.91
N ASP A 694 13.21 28.69 22.95
CA ASP A 694 12.21 28.19 23.90
C ASP A 694 11.73 26.76 23.58
N SER A 695 11.78 26.35 22.31
CA SER A 695 11.42 25.00 21.86
C SER A 695 12.57 24.00 22.05
N LEU A 696 13.81 24.44 22.33
CA LEU A 696 14.96 23.57 22.58
C LEU A 696 15.74 24.00 23.84
N ARG A 697 15.33 23.43 24.98
CA ARG A 697 15.96 23.68 26.28
C ARG A 697 16.87 22.55 26.70
N ALA A 698 18.00 22.89 27.32
CA ALA A 698 18.93 21.89 27.82
C ALA A 698 18.31 21.10 29.00
N VAL A 699 18.43 19.78 28.96
CA VAL A 699 18.07 18.86 30.04
C VAL A 699 19.31 18.10 30.48
N LYS A 700 19.65 18.20 31.77
CA LYS A 700 20.88 17.59 32.34
C LYS A 700 22.16 17.96 31.55
N GLY A 701 22.27 19.23 31.14
CA GLY A 701 23.42 19.76 30.41
C GLY A 701 23.48 19.39 28.93
N ARG A 702 22.40 18.83 28.35
CA ARG A 702 22.37 18.45 26.93
C ARG A 702 21.11 18.96 26.24
N TYR A 703 21.24 19.36 24.98
CA TYR A 703 20.10 19.55 24.09
C TYR A 703 19.72 18.21 23.48
N GLU A 704 18.42 17.93 23.41
CA GLU A 704 17.89 16.68 22.87
C GLU A 704 16.98 16.97 21.67
N VAL A 705 17.38 16.41 20.53
CA VAL A 705 16.61 16.46 19.26
C VAL A 705 16.30 15.01 18.88
N ARG A 706 15.08 14.78 18.39
CA ARG A 706 14.68 13.47 17.84
C ARG A 706 14.17 13.67 16.42
N ILE A 707 14.50 12.74 15.53
CA ILE A 707 13.97 12.69 14.17
C ILE A 707 13.27 11.35 13.99
N THR A 708 12.03 11.37 13.51
CA THR A 708 11.22 10.16 13.29
C THR A 708 10.86 10.03 11.82
N GLU A 709 11.07 8.84 11.25
CA GLU A 709 10.53 8.47 9.95
C GLU A 709 9.19 7.77 10.20
N GLU A 710 8.09 8.43 9.87
CA GLU A 710 6.75 7.94 10.22
C GLU A 710 5.94 7.49 9.01
N LEU A 711 6.34 7.79 7.77
CA LEU A 711 5.47 7.60 6.60
C LEU A 711 5.93 6.43 5.72
N SER A 712 5.26 6.23 4.58
CA SER A 712 5.58 5.14 3.64
C SER A 712 6.80 5.53 2.81
N GLU A 713 7.93 5.75 3.47
CA GLU A 713 9.16 6.29 2.89
C GLU A 713 10.41 5.59 3.46
N ALA A 714 11.55 5.84 2.81
CA ALA A 714 12.87 5.59 3.34
C ALA A 714 13.68 6.89 3.32
N ALA A 715 14.25 7.28 4.47
CA ALA A 715 15.13 8.42 4.58
C ALA A 715 16.60 7.99 4.60
N TYR A 716 17.45 8.72 3.90
CA TYR A 716 18.90 8.52 3.78
C TYR A 716 19.58 9.75 4.36
N ILE A 717 20.13 9.66 5.58
CA ILE A 717 20.71 10.82 6.27
C ILE A 717 22.22 10.63 6.39
N ASP A 718 23.01 11.60 5.93
CA ASP A 718 24.48 11.55 5.95
C ASP A 718 25.07 12.50 7.01
N GLN A 719 24.41 13.62 7.27
CA GLN A 719 24.86 14.54 8.32
C GLN A 719 23.69 15.16 9.08
N ILE A 720 23.86 15.27 10.40
CA ILE A 720 23.03 16.15 11.23
C ILE A 720 23.93 17.01 12.11
N ARG A 721 23.73 18.32 12.06
CA ARG A 721 24.47 19.30 12.87
C ARG A 721 23.51 20.29 13.51
N LEU A 722 23.69 20.52 14.82
CA LEU A 722 22.99 21.60 15.52
C LEU A 722 23.89 22.85 15.49
N ILE A 723 23.34 23.96 15.06
CA ILE A 723 24.05 25.24 14.98
C ILE A 723 23.38 26.19 15.97
N ALA A 724 24.08 26.58 17.03
CA ALA A 724 23.61 27.63 17.92
C ALA A 724 23.76 28.98 17.22
N VAL A 725 22.66 29.74 17.18
CA VAL A 725 22.60 31.08 16.61
C VAL A 725 22.44 32.06 17.75
N ASP A 726 23.55 32.69 18.16
CA ASP A 726 23.54 33.73 19.18
C ASP A 726 23.34 35.08 18.51
N HIS A 727 22.38 35.87 18.97
CA HIS A 727 22.06 37.17 18.38
C HIS A 727 21.40 38.12 19.39
N PRO A 728 21.39 39.45 19.13
CA PRO A 728 20.66 40.41 19.95
C PRO A 728 19.19 40.02 20.10
N ALA A 729 18.65 40.12 21.32
CA ALA A 729 17.29 39.65 21.64
C ALA A 729 16.18 40.40 20.88
N GLU A 730 16.47 41.62 20.43
CA GLU A 730 15.59 42.50 19.66
C GLU A 730 15.62 42.25 18.14
N VAL A 731 16.49 41.37 17.66
CA VAL A 731 16.60 41.00 16.23
C VAL A 731 16.09 39.59 16.05
N ASP A 732 15.08 39.39 15.20
CA ASP A 732 14.68 38.04 14.77
C ASP A 732 15.56 37.55 13.62
N ILE A 733 15.90 36.25 13.61
CA ILE A 733 16.75 35.65 12.58
C ILE A 733 15.92 34.71 11.68
N PHE A 734 16.08 34.87 10.37
CA PHE A 734 15.46 34.03 9.35
C PHE A 734 16.52 33.49 8.38
N HIS A 735 16.25 32.35 7.74
CA HIS A 735 17.08 31.75 6.70
C HIS A 735 16.31 31.67 5.37
N ASN A 736 16.98 31.33 4.28
CA ASN A 736 16.40 31.28 2.93
C ASN A 736 16.16 29.86 2.40
N ASP A 737 16.24 28.81 3.21
CA ASP A 737 15.84 27.47 2.77
C ASP A 737 14.37 27.46 2.37
N LYS A 738 14.12 26.74 1.28
CA LYS A 738 12.81 26.61 0.64
C LYS A 738 12.91 25.58 -0.45
N TRP A 739 11.78 24.98 -0.78
CA TRP A 739 11.65 24.22 -2.01
C TRP A 739 11.74 25.18 -3.19
N LYS A 740 12.71 24.96 -4.08
CA LYS A 740 12.94 25.77 -5.28
C LYS A 740 13.68 24.96 -6.33
N GLY A 741 13.39 25.18 -7.62
CA GLY A 741 14.21 24.62 -8.70
C GLY A 741 15.62 25.22 -8.77
N PRO A 742 16.57 24.55 -9.44
CA PRO A 742 17.94 25.01 -9.58
C PRO A 742 18.02 26.37 -10.32
N PRO A 743 19.01 27.24 -9.99
CA PRO A 743 20.02 27.06 -8.96
C PRO A 743 19.39 27.13 -7.55
N PHE A 744 19.76 26.17 -6.70
CA PHE A 744 19.32 26.11 -5.31
C PHE A 744 19.87 27.31 -4.52
N PRO A 745 19.14 27.81 -3.52
CA PRO A 745 19.55 29.00 -2.77
C PRO A 745 20.79 28.73 -1.92
N GLU A 746 21.87 29.50 -2.10
CA GLU A 746 22.99 29.46 -1.15
C GLU A 746 22.53 29.90 0.25
N PHE A 747 22.88 29.14 1.29
CA PHE A 747 22.48 29.42 2.67
C PHE A 747 22.83 30.84 3.11
N ARG A 748 21.83 31.58 3.61
CA ARG A 748 21.95 32.96 4.06
C ARG A 748 21.00 33.26 5.21
N LEU A 749 21.48 34.05 6.17
CA LEU A 749 20.69 34.58 7.28
C LEU A 749 20.28 36.04 7.05
N TYR A 750 19.08 36.38 7.53
CA TYR A 750 18.49 37.71 7.53
C TYR A 750 18.13 38.09 8.97
N GLY A 751 18.52 39.30 9.37
CA GLY A 751 18.11 39.91 10.64
C GLY A 751 16.94 40.84 10.40
N VAL A 752 15.95 40.78 11.29
CA VAL A 752 14.78 41.64 11.22
C VAL A 752 14.53 42.26 12.58
N SER A 753 14.86 43.54 12.73
CA SER A 753 14.47 44.34 13.89
C SER A 753 13.14 45.09 13.67
N LYS A 754 12.77 45.32 12.41
CA LYS A 754 11.52 45.99 12.03
C LYS A 754 10.76 45.22 10.94
N ARG A 755 9.55 44.79 11.26
CA ARG A 755 8.61 44.16 10.32
C ARG A 755 7.70 45.22 9.68
N ILE A 756 7.55 45.15 8.36
CA ILE A 756 6.64 46.00 7.59
C ILE A 756 5.52 45.11 7.05
N ALA A 757 4.38 45.11 7.74
CA ALA A 757 3.19 44.37 7.33
C ALA A 757 2.53 45.00 6.08
N PRO A 758 1.82 44.22 5.25
CA PRO A 758 0.97 44.78 4.21
C PRO A 758 -0.11 45.69 4.82
N VAL A 759 -0.45 46.77 4.11
CA VAL A 759 -1.58 47.66 4.44
C VAL A 759 -2.88 47.19 3.78
N SER A 760 -2.80 46.36 2.73
CA SER A 760 -3.94 45.63 2.18
C SER A 760 -3.48 44.31 1.56
N ALA A 761 -4.37 43.31 1.56
CA ALA A 761 -4.14 42.04 0.88
C ALA A 761 -5.44 41.54 0.23
N ARG A 762 -5.35 41.01 -1.00
CA ARG A 762 -6.48 40.49 -1.75
C ARG A 762 -6.17 39.15 -2.40
N ASP A 763 -7.18 38.30 -2.51
CA ASP A 763 -7.10 37.09 -3.33
C ASP A 763 -7.40 37.37 -4.82
N GLU A 764 -7.40 36.33 -5.65
CA GLU A 764 -7.64 36.42 -7.09
C GLU A 764 -9.04 36.92 -7.47
N ARG A 765 -9.99 36.88 -6.52
CA ARG A 765 -11.37 37.37 -6.68
C ARG A 765 -11.55 38.76 -6.06
N GLY A 766 -10.48 39.38 -5.57
CA GLY A 766 -10.48 40.70 -4.96
C GLY A 766 -11.02 40.75 -3.53
N ARG A 767 -11.25 39.60 -2.88
CA ARG A 767 -11.71 39.53 -1.48
C ARG A 767 -10.59 39.95 -0.54
N ASP A 768 -10.93 40.65 0.53
CA ASP A 768 -9.96 41.07 1.55
C ASP A 768 -9.50 39.87 2.38
N VAL A 769 -8.20 39.62 2.38
CA VAL A 769 -7.56 38.54 3.14
C VAL A 769 -6.47 39.06 4.08
N LEU A 770 -6.42 40.38 4.34
CA LEU A 770 -5.35 41.02 5.13
C LEU A 770 -5.15 40.37 6.50
N ARG A 771 -6.24 40.11 7.24
CA ARG A 771 -6.17 39.50 8.57
C ARG A 771 -5.60 38.08 8.56
N LYS A 772 -5.65 37.38 7.42
CA LYS A 772 -5.17 36.01 7.23
C LYS A 772 -3.68 35.92 6.86
N VAL A 773 -3.00 37.05 6.67
CA VAL A 773 -1.60 37.08 6.19
C VAL A 773 -0.68 37.99 7.01
N VAL A 774 -1.13 38.49 8.16
CA VAL A 774 -0.36 39.44 9.00
C VAL A 774 0.14 38.85 10.31
N ALA A 775 -0.21 37.60 10.64
CA ALA A 775 0.16 36.96 11.89
C ALA A 775 0.18 35.42 11.76
N LYS A 776 1.12 34.76 12.45
CA LYS A 776 1.18 33.29 12.51
C LYS A 776 0.11 32.73 13.46
N ASP A 777 -1.15 32.74 13.05
CA ASP A 777 -2.30 32.29 13.87
C ASP A 777 -3.06 31.09 13.29
N LYS A 778 -2.54 30.50 12.20
CA LYS A 778 -3.12 29.35 11.47
C LYS A 778 -4.44 29.69 10.77
N THR A 779 -4.62 30.94 10.38
CA THR A 779 -5.77 31.40 9.59
C THR A 779 -5.32 31.75 8.18
N TYR A 780 -5.60 30.88 7.22
CA TYR A 780 -5.06 31.00 5.87
C TYR A 780 -6.07 31.59 4.86
N PRO A 781 -5.62 32.26 3.79
CA PRO A 781 -6.37 32.37 2.55
C PRO A 781 -6.54 30.97 1.94
N ASP A 782 -7.76 30.42 1.97
CA ASP A 782 -8.06 29.01 1.74
C ASP A 782 -9.25 28.78 0.80
N GLU A 783 -9.63 29.82 0.06
CA GLU A 783 -10.86 29.92 -0.72
C GLU A 783 -10.65 29.72 -2.23
N PHE A 784 -9.44 29.37 -2.66
CA PHE A 784 -9.18 28.95 -4.03
C PHE A 784 -9.90 27.62 -4.31
N GLN A 785 -10.34 27.43 -5.55
CA GLN A 785 -10.99 26.19 -5.95
C GLN A 785 -9.96 25.08 -6.21
N ARG A 786 -10.29 23.85 -5.81
CA ARG A 786 -9.49 22.67 -6.13
C ARG A 786 -10.04 21.96 -7.37
N THR A 787 -9.16 21.40 -8.18
CA THR A 787 -9.48 20.55 -9.33
C THR A 787 -9.86 19.13 -8.88
N VAL A 788 -10.28 18.29 -9.82
CA VAL A 788 -10.60 16.87 -9.57
C VAL A 788 -9.36 16.11 -9.07
N SER A 789 -8.20 16.37 -9.65
CA SER A 789 -6.87 15.88 -9.20
C SER A 789 -6.34 16.60 -7.93
N ALA A 790 -7.21 17.26 -7.17
CA ALA A 790 -6.97 17.80 -5.83
C ALA A 790 -5.89 18.90 -5.68
N VAL A 791 -5.40 19.47 -6.80
CA VAL A 791 -4.58 20.70 -6.83
C VAL A 791 -5.44 21.96 -6.94
N ALA A 792 -4.88 23.17 -6.83
CA ALA A 792 -5.65 24.39 -6.96
C ALA A 792 -5.83 24.81 -8.42
N GLU A 793 -6.90 25.54 -8.73
CA GLU A 793 -6.90 26.40 -9.91
C GLU A 793 -5.84 27.50 -9.77
N LEU A 794 -5.44 28.14 -10.88
CA LEU A 794 -4.48 29.24 -10.82
C LEU A 794 -5.07 30.37 -9.95
N HIS A 795 -4.41 30.66 -8.84
CA HIS A 795 -4.83 31.67 -7.87
C HIS A 795 -3.69 32.65 -7.57
N ALA A 796 -4.04 33.77 -6.94
CA ALA A 796 -3.12 34.86 -6.69
C ALA A 796 -3.35 35.49 -5.30
N LEU A 797 -2.24 35.88 -4.67
CA LEU A 797 -2.23 36.71 -3.46
C LEU A 797 -1.58 38.05 -3.79
N GLU A 798 -2.39 39.11 -3.78
CA GLU A 798 -1.95 40.50 -3.97
C GLU A 798 -1.73 41.17 -2.62
N LEU A 799 -0.57 41.80 -2.44
CA LEU A 799 -0.17 42.46 -1.20
C LEU A 799 0.29 43.88 -1.52
N ASP A 800 -0.23 44.87 -0.80
CA ASP A 800 0.25 46.26 -0.84
C ASP A 800 0.97 46.58 0.48
N PHE A 801 2.25 46.92 0.43
CA PHE A 801 3.03 47.33 1.62
C PHE A 801 3.02 48.83 1.88
N GLY A 802 2.33 49.61 1.04
CA GLY A 802 2.25 51.05 1.14
C GLY A 802 3.49 51.78 0.63
N LYS A 803 3.30 53.05 0.27
CA LYS A 803 4.32 53.92 -0.35
C LYS A 803 5.59 54.15 0.48
N ASP A 804 5.53 53.90 1.78
CA ASP A 804 6.64 54.15 2.70
C ASP A 804 7.54 52.92 2.91
N ALA A 805 7.16 51.76 2.38
CA ALA A 805 7.96 50.54 2.42
C ALA A 805 9.06 50.54 1.35
N ALA A 806 10.20 49.91 1.66
CA ALA A 806 11.31 49.68 0.73
C ALA A 806 11.70 50.93 -0.09
N ARG A 807 11.81 52.10 0.56
CA ARG A 807 11.98 53.39 -0.15
C ARG A 807 13.24 53.43 -1.01
N HIS A 808 14.27 52.71 -0.59
CA HIS A 808 15.54 52.60 -1.30
C HIS A 808 15.63 51.39 -2.25
N GLY A 809 14.51 50.71 -2.51
CA GLY A 809 14.44 49.54 -3.39
C GLY A 809 15.12 48.28 -2.85
N LYS A 810 15.49 48.28 -1.56
CA LYS A 810 16.04 47.13 -0.83
C LYS A 810 14.96 46.55 0.07
N ALA A 811 14.66 45.27 -0.11
CA ALA A 811 13.74 44.56 0.76
C ALA A 811 13.97 43.05 0.66
N VAL A 812 13.79 42.37 1.78
CA VAL A 812 13.53 40.93 1.83
C VAL A 812 12.09 40.72 2.26
N MET A 813 11.36 39.87 1.54
CA MET A 813 10.03 39.43 1.92
C MET A 813 10.16 38.12 2.68
N VAL A 814 9.58 38.06 3.88
CA VAL A 814 9.56 36.88 4.73
C VAL A 814 8.12 36.35 4.74
N LEU A 815 7.97 35.07 4.44
CA LEU A 815 6.66 34.42 4.31
C LEU A 815 6.63 33.15 5.15
N SER A 816 5.62 33.01 5.99
CA SER A 816 5.35 31.79 6.74
C SER A 816 4.10 31.12 6.20
N GLY A 817 4.19 29.83 5.94
CA GLY A 817 3.10 29.06 5.37
C GLY A 817 3.44 27.59 5.26
N TRP A 818 2.56 26.85 4.60
CA TRP A 818 2.75 25.43 4.31
C TRP A 818 2.09 25.11 2.96
N VAL A 819 2.38 23.92 2.42
CA VAL A 819 1.79 23.44 1.18
C VAL A 819 1.09 22.11 1.44
N ASP A 820 -0.15 21.98 0.97
CA ASP A 820 -0.82 20.68 0.94
C ASP A 820 -0.28 19.88 -0.24
N TRP A 821 0.76 19.08 0.04
CA TRP A 821 1.53 18.38 -0.97
C TRP A 821 0.75 17.22 -1.60
N ALA A 822 0.87 17.11 -2.93
CA ALA A 822 0.38 15.98 -3.72
C ALA A 822 1.45 14.88 -3.81
N ASP A 823 1.06 13.64 -4.13
CA ASP A 823 2.03 12.55 -4.37
C ASP A 823 2.50 12.52 -5.84
N GLY A 824 3.51 11.68 -6.13
CA GLY A 824 4.07 11.51 -7.47
C GLY A 824 3.01 11.21 -8.55
N SER A 825 2.03 10.36 -8.22
CA SER A 825 0.88 10.06 -9.06
C SER A 825 0.02 11.28 -9.36
N THR A 826 -0.30 12.08 -8.35
CA THR A 826 -1.05 13.32 -8.56
C THR A 826 -0.26 14.32 -9.43
N PHE A 827 1.07 14.40 -9.26
CA PHE A 827 1.91 15.24 -10.10
C PHE A 827 1.95 14.78 -11.55
N LEU A 828 1.98 13.47 -11.77
CA LEU A 828 1.87 12.89 -13.10
C LEU A 828 0.54 13.29 -13.74
N ALA A 829 -0.60 13.03 -13.09
CA ALA A 829 -1.93 13.39 -13.60
C ALA A 829 -2.04 14.86 -14.02
N VAL A 830 -1.63 15.78 -13.13
CA VAL A 830 -1.69 17.22 -13.42
C VAL A 830 -0.76 17.64 -14.56
N ALA A 831 0.40 17.00 -14.69
CA ALA A 831 1.32 17.25 -15.81
C ALA A 831 0.73 16.82 -17.16
N GLN A 832 -0.12 15.79 -17.16
CA GLN A 832 -0.83 15.31 -18.35
C GLN A 832 -2.05 16.18 -18.68
N GLU A 833 -2.83 16.58 -17.67
CA GLU A 833 -4.08 17.35 -17.86
C GLU A 833 -3.90 18.71 -18.53
N LYS A 834 -2.81 19.43 -18.21
CA LYS A 834 -2.64 20.83 -18.60
C LYS A 834 -1.25 21.09 -19.12
N ARG A 835 -1.18 21.78 -20.26
CA ARG A 835 0.06 22.29 -20.82
C ARG A 835 0.72 23.28 -19.86
N GLY A 836 1.79 22.86 -19.20
CA GLY A 836 2.52 23.63 -18.19
C GLY A 836 2.48 23.03 -16.77
N GLY A 837 1.61 22.04 -16.51
CA GLY A 837 1.55 21.28 -15.26
C GLY A 837 1.40 22.12 -14.00
N LEU A 838 2.17 21.77 -12.97
CA LEU A 838 2.28 22.57 -11.75
C LEU A 838 3.04 23.87 -12.00
N VAL A 839 2.54 24.95 -11.41
CA VAL A 839 3.09 26.30 -11.47
C VAL A 839 3.64 26.63 -10.08
N PRO A 840 4.96 26.50 -9.86
CA PRO A 840 5.60 26.98 -8.65
C PRO A 840 5.28 28.46 -8.42
N PRO A 841 5.28 28.93 -7.16
CA PRO A 841 4.99 30.34 -6.90
C PRO A 841 5.97 31.24 -7.63
N TYR A 842 5.42 32.16 -8.43
CA TYR A 842 6.18 33.22 -9.07
C TYR A 842 5.72 34.58 -8.57
N LEU A 843 6.61 35.56 -8.62
CA LEU A 843 6.39 36.88 -8.03
C LEU A 843 6.38 37.97 -9.09
N GLN A 844 5.32 38.78 -9.04
CA GLN A 844 5.14 39.95 -9.90
C GLN A 844 5.15 41.25 -9.09
N VAL A 845 5.59 42.33 -9.73
CA VAL A 845 5.49 43.71 -9.24
C VAL A 845 4.89 44.59 -10.34
N LYS A 846 4.43 45.79 -10.00
CA LYS A 846 3.91 46.75 -10.98
C LYS A 846 5.03 47.55 -11.64
N ASP A 847 4.99 47.65 -12.97
CA ASP A 847 5.80 48.59 -13.74
C ASP A 847 5.27 50.04 -13.62
N GLU A 848 5.92 50.99 -14.32
CA GLU A 848 5.52 52.40 -14.30
C GLU A 848 4.11 52.67 -14.87
N ARG A 849 3.55 51.72 -15.63
CA ARG A 849 2.18 51.78 -16.18
C ARG A 849 1.14 51.17 -15.25
N GLY A 850 1.59 50.57 -14.13
CA GLY A 850 0.72 49.85 -13.20
C GLY A 850 0.40 48.42 -13.64
N GLU A 851 1.07 47.90 -14.67
CA GLU A 851 0.90 46.53 -15.14
C GLU A 851 1.75 45.55 -14.33
N TRP A 852 1.21 44.38 -14.02
CA TRP A 852 1.95 43.31 -13.35
C TRP A 852 3.00 42.70 -14.28
N LYS A 853 4.24 42.64 -13.82
CA LYS A 853 5.37 42.00 -14.51
C LYS A 853 6.05 41.00 -13.58
N THR A 854 6.29 39.79 -14.08
CA THR A 854 7.08 38.78 -13.35
C THR A 854 8.51 39.25 -13.21
N VAL A 855 9.03 39.22 -11.98
CA VAL A 855 10.42 39.59 -11.65
C VAL A 855 11.20 38.47 -10.98
N ILE A 856 10.49 37.43 -10.52
CA ILE A 856 11.03 36.17 -10.04
C ILE A 856 10.12 35.04 -10.57
N GLU A 857 10.64 34.21 -11.47
CA GLU A 857 9.90 33.09 -12.10
C GLU A 857 9.66 31.90 -11.15
N ASP A 858 10.54 31.73 -10.17
CA ASP A 858 10.39 30.74 -9.10
C ASP A 858 10.93 31.36 -7.81
N MET A 859 10.01 31.81 -6.95
CA MET A 859 10.35 32.39 -5.65
C MET A 859 10.57 31.33 -4.58
N GLY A 860 10.28 30.07 -4.90
CA GLY A 860 10.22 28.93 -4.00
C GLY A 860 9.05 28.96 -3.01
N MET A 861 8.95 27.91 -2.19
CA MET A 861 7.85 27.70 -1.25
C MET A 861 8.30 26.94 0.01
N PRO A 862 7.51 26.97 1.10
CA PRO A 862 7.68 26.04 2.22
C PRO A 862 7.70 24.60 1.72
N ALA A 863 8.69 23.81 2.14
CA ALA A 863 8.73 22.39 1.84
C ALA A 863 7.86 21.61 2.86
N GLY A 864 6.74 21.04 2.40
CA GLY A 864 5.85 20.23 3.24
C GLY A 864 5.10 21.02 4.32
N LYS A 865 5.41 20.78 5.59
CA LYS A 865 4.70 21.35 6.76
C LYS A 865 5.14 22.81 7.03
N PRO A 866 4.53 23.52 8.02
CA PRO A 866 4.78 24.93 8.22
C PRO A 866 6.26 25.29 8.34
N LYS A 867 6.71 26.20 7.47
CA LYS A 867 8.07 26.76 7.42
C LYS A 867 8.01 28.25 7.08
N THR A 868 9.11 28.94 7.34
CA THR A 868 9.30 30.34 6.96
C THR A 868 10.35 30.41 5.86
N ILE A 869 10.04 31.08 4.76
CA ILE A 869 10.97 31.31 3.65
C ILE A 869 11.31 32.80 3.54
N ALA A 870 12.45 33.10 2.92
CA ALA A 870 12.88 34.46 2.59
C ALA A 870 13.09 34.63 1.08
N VAL A 871 12.61 35.75 0.55
CA VAL A 871 12.69 36.13 -0.88
C VAL A 871 13.27 37.53 -1.01
N ASP A 872 14.45 37.65 -1.62
CA ASP A 872 15.15 38.92 -1.79
C ASP A 872 14.56 39.72 -2.97
N LEU A 873 13.93 40.85 -2.67
CA LEU A 873 13.35 41.79 -3.64
C LEU A 873 14.29 42.96 -3.95
N THR A 874 15.52 42.94 -3.44
CA THR A 874 16.49 44.00 -3.67
C THR A 874 16.77 44.18 -5.15
N GLY A 875 16.49 45.39 -5.65
CA GLY A 875 16.68 45.73 -7.07
C GLY A 875 15.66 45.09 -8.02
N LYS A 876 14.56 44.53 -7.51
CA LYS A 876 13.49 43.89 -8.30
C LYS A 876 12.27 44.78 -8.54
N TRP A 877 12.21 45.95 -7.90
CA TRP A 877 11.10 46.90 -8.07
C TRP A 877 11.19 47.62 -9.42
N LEU A 878 10.10 47.61 -10.19
CA LEU A 878 10.03 48.25 -11.51
C LEU A 878 9.40 49.66 -11.48
N SER A 879 8.89 50.09 -10.32
CA SER A 879 8.27 51.41 -10.14
C SER A 879 8.29 51.84 -8.66
N ALA A 880 7.64 52.96 -8.36
CA ALA A 880 7.40 53.41 -6.99
C ALA A 880 6.33 52.59 -6.25
N SER A 881 5.57 51.71 -6.93
CA SER A 881 4.61 50.83 -6.28
C SER A 881 5.33 49.82 -5.36
N ARG A 882 4.69 49.50 -4.24
CA ARG A 882 5.11 48.46 -3.28
C ARG A 882 4.09 47.35 -3.18
N GLU A 883 3.40 47.15 -4.30
CA GLU A 883 2.49 46.05 -4.49
C GLU A 883 3.23 44.87 -5.10
N VAL A 884 2.98 43.68 -4.55
CA VAL A 884 3.47 42.40 -5.07
C VAL A 884 2.29 41.48 -5.31
N ARG A 885 2.42 40.59 -6.30
CA ARG A 885 1.46 39.52 -6.56
C ARG A 885 2.20 38.20 -6.63
N ILE A 886 1.77 37.24 -5.81
CA ILE A 886 2.23 35.86 -5.84
C ILE A 886 1.19 35.06 -6.62
N VAL A 887 1.60 34.25 -7.58
CA VAL A 887 0.68 33.45 -8.41
C VAL A 887 1.15 32.00 -8.47
N THR A 888 0.23 31.04 -8.33
CA THR A 888 0.50 29.60 -8.36
C THR A 888 -0.79 28.80 -8.60
N ASN A 889 -0.69 27.52 -8.95
CA ASN A 889 -1.80 26.56 -8.92
C ASN A 889 -1.60 25.46 -7.85
N LEU A 890 -0.62 25.64 -6.96
CA LEU A 890 -0.39 24.76 -5.82
C LEU A 890 -1.30 25.15 -4.66
N CYS A 891 -1.66 24.18 -3.82
CA CYS A 891 -2.41 24.39 -2.59
C CYS A 891 -1.49 24.96 -1.48
N VAL A 892 -0.98 26.18 -1.69
CA VAL A 892 -0.09 26.89 -0.76
C VAL A 892 -0.90 27.81 0.13
N TYR A 893 -0.67 27.73 1.43
CA TYR A 893 -1.40 28.45 2.47
C TYR A 893 -0.44 29.35 3.26
N TRP A 894 -0.55 30.67 3.04
CA TRP A 894 0.25 31.70 3.72
C TRP A 894 -0.45 32.21 4.98
N ASP A 895 0.29 32.34 6.08
CA ASP A 895 -0.21 32.77 7.41
C ASP A 895 0.34 34.17 7.79
N GLU A 896 1.61 34.41 7.50
CA GLU A 896 2.27 35.69 7.78
C GLU A 896 3.16 36.08 6.61
N VAL A 897 3.01 37.32 6.14
CA VAL A 897 3.87 37.95 5.14
C VAL A 897 4.24 39.36 5.59
N PHE A 898 5.54 39.67 5.58
CA PHE A 898 6.04 41.02 5.85
C PHE A 898 7.31 41.34 5.06
N LEU A 899 7.62 42.63 4.90
CA LEU A 899 8.90 43.10 4.38
C LEU A 899 9.85 43.49 5.53
N SER A 900 11.14 43.32 5.28
CA SER A 900 12.23 43.96 6.01
C SER A 900 13.15 44.70 5.03
N GLU A 901 13.57 45.92 5.37
CA GLU A 901 14.57 46.67 4.60
C GLU A 901 16.02 46.26 4.98
N GLU A 902 16.18 45.45 6.02
CA GLU A 902 17.46 44.95 6.52
C GLU A 902 17.93 43.73 5.71
N THR A 903 18.52 43.98 4.54
CA THR A 903 18.99 42.92 3.65
C THR A 903 20.46 42.53 3.86
N GLY A 904 21.15 43.16 4.81
CA GLY A 904 22.53 42.85 5.16
C GLY A 904 22.69 41.55 5.97
N LYS A 905 23.94 41.13 6.19
CA LYS A 905 24.25 40.03 7.11
C LYS A 905 23.91 40.45 8.56
N PRO A 906 23.13 39.65 9.32
CA PRO A 906 22.78 40.00 10.69
C PRO A 906 23.96 39.86 11.66
N PRO A 907 23.91 40.56 12.81
CA PRO A 907 24.89 40.40 13.89
C PRO A 907 24.62 39.08 14.62
N VAL A 908 25.25 37.99 14.17
CA VAL A 908 25.12 36.66 14.74
C VAL A 908 26.48 36.02 15.03
N THR A 909 26.54 35.19 16.07
CA THR A 909 27.63 34.23 16.28
C THR A 909 27.07 32.83 16.09
N LEU A 910 27.62 32.08 15.13
CA LEU A 910 27.25 30.70 14.85
C LEU A 910 28.24 29.76 15.54
N THR A 911 27.72 28.79 16.30
CA THR A 911 28.55 27.74 16.92
C THR A 911 28.02 26.36 16.55
N ASP A 912 28.83 25.61 15.83
CA ASP A 912 28.51 24.25 15.40
C ASP A 912 28.67 23.25 16.56
N LEU A 913 27.67 22.39 16.70
CA LEU A 913 27.64 21.28 17.64
C LEU A 913 27.37 19.97 16.90
N ASP A 914 28.34 19.08 16.95
CA ASP A 914 28.13 17.67 16.61
C ASP A 914 27.41 16.97 17.76
N ALA A 915 26.60 15.97 17.41
CA ALA A 915 25.96 15.12 18.40
C ALA A 915 27.01 14.32 19.18
N GLY A 916 27.05 14.46 20.50
CA GLY A 916 27.87 13.62 21.38
C GLY A 916 27.33 12.19 21.48
N THR A 917 26.07 11.98 21.13
CA THR A 917 25.43 10.66 21.04
C THR A 917 24.39 10.70 19.93
N ALA A 918 24.35 9.67 19.09
CA ALA A 918 23.27 9.43 18.14
C ALA A 918 22.90 7.94 18.13
N GLU A 919 21.64 7.63 18.40
CA GLU A 919 21.15 6.26 18.48
C GLU A 919 19.90 6.13 17.62
N ILE A 920 19.86 5.12 16.75
CA ILE A 920 18.66 4.75 16.00
C ILE A 920 17.95 3.56 16.67
N ARG A 921 16.62 3.64 16.76
CA ARG A 921 15.77 2.59 17.33
C ARG A 921 14.40 2.56 16.66
N PHE A 922 13.70 1.44 16.76
CA PHE A 922 12.26 1.44 16.49
C PHE A 922 11.55 2.19 17.62
N ARG A 923 10.75 3.20 17.26
CA ARG A 923 9.89 3.92 18.21
C ARG A 923 8.41 3.60 17.96
N GLY A 924 8.04 3.43 16.70
CA GLY A 924 6.64 3.48 16.26
C GLY A 924 6.26 4.89 15.81
N TYR A 925 4.96 5.13 15.71
CA TYR A 925 4.36 6.27 15.02
C TYR A 925 3.78 7.27 16.01
N SER A 926 3.65 8.52 15.63
CA SER A 926 2.97 9.52 16.46
C SER A 926 1.48 9.52 16.15
N GLY A 927 0.66 9.71 17.18
CA GLY A 927 -0.72 10.08 16.98
C GLY A 927 -0.79 11.39 16.22
N ASN A 928 -1.71 11.47 15.26
CA ASN A 928 -1.85 12.64 14.41
C ASN A 928 -3.31 13.12 14.34
N LEU A 929 -3.47 14.40 14.02
CA LEU A 929 -4.74 15.02 13.69
C LEU A 929 -4.67 15.55 12.27
N VAL A 930 -5.51 14.99 11.39
CA VAL A 930 -5.64 15.40 9.99
C VAL A 930 -6.91 16.24 9.85
N HIS A 931 -6.79 17.42 9.25
CA HIS A 931 -7.96 18.25 8.97
C HIS A 931 -8.81 17.62 7.86
N PRO A 932 -10.14 17.44 8.04
CA PRO A 932 -10.98 16.70 7.09
C PRO A 932 -11.00 17.27 5.67
N GLU A 933 -10.79 18.59 5.52
CA GLU A 933 -10.72 19.28 4.22
C GLU A 933 -9.29 19.58 3.76
N ARG A 934 -8.25 19.11 4.47
CA ARG A 934 -6.84 19.40 4.16
C ARG A 934 -6.50 20.90 4.03
N LYS A 935 -7.22 21.75 4.78
CA LYS A 935 -7.00 23.20 4.88
C LYS A 935 -6.13 23.62 6.05
N GLN A 936 -5.65 22.66 6.83
CA GLN A 936 -4.73 22.86 7.94
C GLN A 936 -3.63 21.80 7.85
N PRO A 937 -2.38 22.15 8.24
CA PRO A 937 -1.32 21.18 8.29
C PRO A 937 -1.63 20.12 9.35
N GLU A 938 -1.21 18.89 9.09
CA GLU A 938 -1.33 17.81 10.07
C GLU A 938 -0.56 18.16 11.36
N GLN A 939 -1.13 17.74 12.49
CA GLN A 939 -0.50 17.89 13.79
C GLN A 939 -0.10 16.53 14.32
N PHE A 940 1.10 16.42 14.89
CA PHE A 940 1.64 15.19 15.45
C PHE A 940 1.87 15.32 16.96
N PHE A 941 1.67 14.23 17.69
CA PHE A 941 1.78 14.19 19.16
C PHE A 941 2.81 13.16 19.61
N TYR A 942 4.00 13.61 20.04
CA TYR A 942 5.11 12.73 20.42
C TYR A 942 4.76 11.71 21.52
N SER A 943 4.01 12.17 22.53
CA SER A 943 3.65 11.35 23.70
C SER A 943 2.59 10.30 23.39
N GLN A 944 1.85 10.46 22.30
CA GLN A 944 0.85 9.52 21.82
C GLN A 944 1.52 8.57 20.83
N SER A 945 2.40 7.70 21.30
CA SER A 945 2.97 6.69 20.42
C SER A 945 1.90 5.69 20.01
N MET A 946 1.60 5.68 18.72
CA MET A 946 0.80 4.67 18.05
C MET A 946 1.75 3.61 17.55
N PRO A 947 1.63 2.35 17.98
CA PRO A 947 2.58 1.39 17.49
C PRO A 947 2.28 0.95 16.03
N VAL A 948 1.31 1.53 15.27
CA VAL A 948 0.82 1.07 13.93
C VAL A 948 1.40 1.76 12.74
N SER A 949 1.74 0.94 11.77
CA SER A 949 1.95 1.36 10.41
C SER A 949 0.73 1.08 9.55
N LEU A 950 0.52 1.93 8.57
CA LEU A 950 -0.57 1.81 7.59
C LEU A 950 -0.05 1.27 6.25
N TRP A 951 1.24 0.95 6.22
CA TRP A 951 1.98 0.42 5.08
C TRP A 951 3.06 -0.57 5.57
N ASN A 952 3.56 -1.39 4.65
CA ASN A 952 4.84 -2.04 4.87
C ASN A 952 5.97 -1.06 4.51
N PRO A 953 7.15 -1.11 5.14
CA PRO A 953 8.29 -0.33 4.70
C PRO A 953 8.80 -0.75 3.32
N THR A 954 9.59 0.13 2.69
CA THR A 954 10.18 -0.13 1.38
C THR A 954 11.07 -1.37 1.44
N PRO A 955 10.92 -2.30 0.48
CA PRO A 955 11.79 -3.46 0.45
C PRO A 955 13.28 -3.11 0.41
N GLY A 956 14.11 -3.65 1.31
CA GLY A 956 15.54 -3.37 1.30
C GLY A 956 16.25 -3.56 2.65
N MET A 957 17.50 -3.12 2.71
CA MET A 957 18.32 -3.14 3.92
C MET A 957 18.43 -1.74 4.51
N TYR A 958 18.15 -1.66 5.80
CA TYR A 958 18.19 -0.46 6.62
C TYR A 958 19.33 -0.54 7.63
N THR A 959 19.65 0.60 8.24
CA THR A 959 20.66 0.68 9.29
C THR A 959 20.21 -0.11 10.54
N ARG A 960 21.14 -0.86 11.13
CA ARG A 960 20.95 -1.58 12.40
C ARG A 960 20.64 -0.60 13.53
N TYR A 961 19.90 -1.05 14.53
CA TYR A 961 19.69 -0.27 15.74
C TYR A 961 20.97 -0.10 16.56
N GLY A 962 20.96 0.93 17.41
CA GLY A 962 22.08 1.31 18.28
C GLY A 962 22.82 2.55 17.78
N ASP A 963 24.09 2.66 18.18
CA ASP A 963 24.93 3.83 17.89
C ASP A 963 25.21 3.98 16.40
N VAL A 964 24.90 5.17 15.87
CA VAL A 964 25.09 5.62 14.49
C VAL A 964 25.80 6.97 14.41
N ARG A 965 26.38 7.47 15.52
CA ARG A 965 27.00 8.80 15.59
C ARG A 965 28.03 9.03 14.49
N GLU A 966 28.85 8.03 14.16
CA GLU A 966 29.88 8.18 13.13
C GLU A 966 29.35 8.38 11.71
N LEU A 967 28.07 8.02 11.46
CA LEU A 967 27.40 8.17 10.17
C LEU A 967 26.68 9.51 10.01
N LEU A 968 26.72 10.39 11.01
CA LEU A 968 25.98 11.65 11.02
C LEU A 968 26.90 12.87 11.17
N THR A 969 28.22 12.67 11.14
CA THR A 969 29.21 13.73 11.37
C THR A 969 29.75 14.36 10.09
N ALA A 970 29.69 13.69 8.95
CA ALA A 970 30.32 14.13 7.71
C ALA A 970 29.48 13.72 6.50
N VAL A 971 29.59 14.51 5.43
CA VAL A 971 28.99 14.22 4.13
C VAL A 971 29.97 13.33 3.36
N ASP A 972 29.72 12.03 3.31
CA ASP A 972 30.60 11.03 2.73
C ASP A 972 29.91 9.80 2.12
N ASP A 973 28.61 9.90 1.82
CA ASP A 973 27.77 8.88 1.21
C ASP A 973 27.65 7.59 2.06
N ARG A 974 27.69 7.71 3.40
CA ARG A 974 27.52 6.58 4.35
C ARG A 974 26.36 6.85 5.29
N PHE A 975 25.17 6.58 4.78
CA PHE A 975 23.93 7.00 5.41
C PHE A 975 23.54 6.22 6.67
N VAL A 976 22.81 6.90 7.55
CA VAL A 976 21.73 6.29 8.33
C VAL A 976 20.51 6.15 7.43
N ILE A 977 20.12 4.91 7.12
CA ILE A 977 18.93 4.58 6.35
C ILE A 977 17.81 4.23 7.33
N MET A 978 16.82 5.13 7.43
CA MET A 978 15.66 5.00 8.32
C MET A 978 14.49 4.33 7.59
N SER A 979 13.83 3.44 8.30
CA SER A 979 12.58 2.79 7.90
C SER A 979 11.41 3.45 8.60
N SER A 980 10.21 3.28 8.05
CA SER A 980 8.98 3.68 8.70
C SER A 980 8.87 3.14 10.14
N GLY A 981 8.62 4.04 11.09
CA GLY A 981 8.55 3.80 12.54
C GLY A 981 9.88 3.95 13.29
N ASP A 982 10.99 4.26 12.60
CA ASP A 982 12.29 4.48 13.22
C ASP A 982 12.42 5.89 13.80
N GLU A 983 13.26 6.02 14.83
CA GLU A 983 13.65 7.27 15.45
C GLU A 983 15.18 7.33 15.60
N ILE A 984 15.77 8.47 15.25
CA ILE A 984 17.11 8.86 15.67
C ILE A 984 16.99 9.78 16.89
N ARG A 985 17.68 9.42 17.98
CA ARG A 985 17.83 10.26 19.17
C ARG A 985 19.22 10.89 19.19
N LEU A 986 19.27 12.22 19.23
CA LEU A 986 20.51 13.02 19.21
C LEU A 986 20.68 13.81 20.50
N LEU A 987 21.89 13.78 21.05
CA LEU A 987 22.26 14.57 22.22
C LEU A 987 23.46 15.48 21.93
N PHE A 988 23.28 16.78 22.13
CA PHE A 988 24.30 17.80 21.95
C PHE A 988 24.74 18.37 23.29
N ASP A 989 26.05 18.47 23.51
CA ASP A 989 26.60 18.96 24.78
C ASP A 989 26.47 20.49 24.88
N ALA A 990 25.65 20.96 25.82
CA ALA A 990 25.43 22.39 26.01
C ALA A 990 26.67 23.11 26.57
N ALA A 991 27.57 22.38 27.25
CA ALA A 991 28.79 22.96 27.82
C ALA A 991 29.82 23.39 26.76
N ARG A 992 29.66 22.92 25.50
CA ARG A 992 30.50 23.34 24.37
C ARG A 992 30.14 24.74 23.84
N LEU A 993 28.99 25.29 24.22
CA LEU A 993 28.55 26.60 23.75
C LEU A 993 29.15 27.73 24.59
N PRO A 994 29.50 28.86 23.97
CA PRO A 994 29.95 30.04 24.71
C PRO A 994 28.81 30.61 25.58
N ALA A 995 29.19 31.37 26.60
CA ALA A 995 28.23 32.18 27.36
C ALA A 995 27.63 33.26 26.45
N LEU A 996 26.33 33.51 26.60
CA LEU A 996 25.64 34.55 25.84
C LEU A 996 26.12 35.95 26.26
N PRO A 997 26.39 36.84 25.30
CA PRO A 997 26.57 38.26 25.60
C PRO A 997 25.33 38.85 26.29
N ALA A 998 25.51 39.91 27.07
CA ALA A 998 24.39 40.60 27.71
C ALA A 998 23.41 41.15 26.66
N GLY A 999 22.11 40.92 26.84
CA GLY A 999 21.07 41.34 25.90
C GLY A 999 20.91 40.44 24.67
N TRP A 1000 21.65 39.34 24.58
CA TRP A 1000 21.53 38.38 23.48
C TRP A 1000 20.67 37.18 23.88
N LYS A 1001 20.02 36.57 22.89
CA LYS A 1001 19.33 35.29 22.99
C LYS A 1001 20.00 34.25 22.08
N ARG A 1002 19.62 32.98 22.28
CA ARG A 1002 20.10 31.83 21.49
C ARG A 1002 18.90 31.15 20.86
N ASP A 1003 18.88 31.14 19.55
CA ASP A 1003 18.05 30.25 18.74
C ASP A 1003 18.95 29.18 18.10
N PHE A 1004 18.37 28.25 17.34
CA PHE A 1004 19.12 27.16 16.73
C PHE A 1004 18.71 26.94 15.27
N LEU A 1005 19.64 26.40 14.49
CA LEU A 1005 19.37 25.76 13.22
C LEU A 1005 19.76 24.29 13.33
N LEU A 1006 18.93 23.40 12.81
CA LEU A 1006 19.30 22.02 12.57
C LEU A 1006 19.61 21.87 11.09
N LYS A 1007 20.89 21.68 10.76
CA LYS A 1007 21.30 21.28 9.41
C LYS A 1007 21.12 19.77 9.28
N VAL A 1008 20.39 19.35 8.27
CA VAL A 1008 20.25 17.94 7.88
C VAL A 1008 20.67 17.80 6.44
N ASP A 1009 21.51 16.81 6.18
CA ASP A 1009 21.98 16.45 4.84
C ASP A 1009 21.51 15.03 4.53
N GLY A 1010 20.79 14.87 3.41
CA GLY A 1010 20.20 13.60 3.03
C GLY A 1010 19.09 13.69 1.97
N TRP A 1011 18.35 12.59 1.86
CA TRP A 1011 17.23 12.43 0.93
C TRP A 1011 16.07 11.66 1.56
N ALA A 1012 14.86 11.84 1.04
CA ALA A 1012 13.70 11.03 1.37
C ALA A 1012 13.10 10.42 0.10
N LYS A 1013 12.91 9.10 0.06
CA LYS A 1013 12.27 8.39 -1.06
C LYS A 1013 10.94 7.81 -0.61
N ASP A 1014 9.85 8.32 -1.16
CA ASP A 1014 8.52 7.78 -0.91
C ASP A 1014 8.27 6.47 -1.69
N ARG A 1015 7.18 5.79 -1.35
CA ARG A 1015 6.74 4.56 -2.02
C ARG A 1015 5.62 4.77 -3.03
N ASP A 1016 5.38 6.00 -3.48
CA ASP A 1016 4.34 6.29 -4.47
C ASP A 1016 4.55 5.46 -5.75
N ALA A 1017 3.46 5.11 -6.44
CA ALA A 1017 3.57 4.29 -7.65
C ALA A 1017 4.42 4.97 -8.73
N ASN A 1018 4.43 6.31 -8.76
CA ASN A 1018 5.19 7.11 -9.69
C ASN A 1018 6.52 7.63 -9.15
N THR A 1019 6.98 7.13 -8.00
CA THR A 1019 8.34 7.41 -7.52
C THR A 1019 9.34 6.38 -8.07
N ALA A 1020 10.46 6.86 -8.59
CA ALA A 1020 11.46 6.00 -9.19
C ALA A 1020 12.05 5.02 -8.17
N TYR A 1021 11.97 3.73 -8.50
CA TYR A 1021 12.39 2.63 -7.62
C TYR A 1021 11.66 2.63 -6.26
N SER A 1022 10.39 3.06 -6.21
CA SER A 1022 9.52 3.07 -5.01
C SER A 1022 9.31 1.70 -4.34
N GLN A 1023 9.66 0.62 -5.05
CA GLN A 1023 9.57 -0.74 -4.56
C GLN A 1023 10.86 -1.25 -3.91
N THR A 1024 11.90 -0.42 -3.79
CA THR A 1024 13.18 -0.83 -3.20
C THR A 1024 13.93 0.34 -2.55
N VAL A 1025 14.69 0.07 -1.48
CA VAL A 1025 15.62 1.05 -0.88
C VAL A 1025 16.73 1.40 -1.87
N GLU A 1026 17.13 0.47 -2.72
CA GLU A 1026 18.10 0.71 -3.81
C GLU A 1026 17.44 1.34 -5.04
N PRO A 1027 18.20 1.93 -5.98
CA PRO A 1027 19.58 2.35 -5.82
C PRO A 1027 19.75 3.44 -4.75
N LEU A 1028 20.89 3.45 -4.05
CA LEU A 1028 21.22 4.52 -3.10
C LEU A 1028 21.58 5.84 -3.81
N PRO A 1029 21.15 7.01 -3.29
CA PRO A 1029 21.62 8.30 -3.76
C PRO A 1029 23.11 8.51 -3.40
N PHE A 1030 23.76 9.47 -4.04
CA PHE A 1030 25.11 9.93 -3.63
C PHE A 1030 25.34 11.37 -4.10
N HIS A 1031 26.14 12.14 -3.37
CA HIS A 1031 26.34 13.58 -3.60
C HIS A 1031 26.91 13.92 -4.98
N GLY A 1032 27.70 13.01 -5.55
CA GLY A 1032 28.30 13.17 -6.88
C GLY A 1032 27.35 12.87 -8.05
N MET A 1033 26.09 12.50 -7.80
CA MET A 1033 25.15 12.13 -8.86
C MET A 1033 24.65 13.35 -9.62
N THR A 1034 24.48 13.23 -10.93
CA THR A 1034 23.95 14.34 -11.75
C THR A 1034 22.44 14.54 -11.57
N GLN A 1035 21.72 13.44 -11.35
CA GLN A 1035 20.27 13.39 -11.11
C GLN A 1035 19.90 12.04 -10.50
N TYR A 1036 18.67 11.90 -10.01
CA TYR A 1036 18.10 10.61 -9.60
C TYR A 1036 16.77 10.36 -10.34
N PRO A 1037 16.54 9.18 -10.94
CA PRO A 1037 17.50 8.10 -11.22
C PRO A 1037 18.75 8.55 -11.97
N TYR A 1038 19.92 8.15 -11.50
CA TYR A 1038 21.17 8.39 -12.21
C TYR A 1038 21.30 7.44 -13.40
N GLY A 1039 21.99 7.90 -14.45
CA GLY A 1039 22.17 7.14 -15.68
C GLY A 1039 23.10 5.93 -15.50
N SER A 1040 23.11 5.02 -16.48
CA SER A 1040 23.94 3.80 -16.45
C SER A 1040 25.46 4.02 -16.40
N ASN A 1041 25.92 5.25 -16.68
CA ASN A 1041 27.33 5.66 -16.57
C ASN A 1041 27.73 6.08 -15.14
N GLU A 1042 26.75 6.25 -14.26
CA GLU A 1042 26.93 6.65 -12.87
C GLU A 1042 26.61 5.46 -11.96
N LYS A 1043 27.26 5.42 -10.81
CA LYS A 1043 27.03 4.39 -9.79
C LYS A 1043 27.39 4.90 -8.42
N PHE A 1044 26.67 4.40 -7.42
CA PHE A 1044 27.00 4.62 -6.03
C PHE A 1044 28.48 4.25 -5.73
N PRO A 1045 29.21 5.05 -4.93
CA PRO A 1045 30.59 4.78 -4.58
C PRO A 1045 30.80 3.40 -3.93
N ALA A 1046 31.87 2.70 -4.32
CA ALA A 1046 32.16 1.34 -3.86
C ALA A 1046 33.58 1.23 -3.24
N THR A 1047 33.97 2.22 -2.44
CA THR A 1047 35.28 2.18 -1.75
C THR A 1047 35.27 1.18 -0.59
N PRO A 1048 36.44 0.79 -0.04
CA PRO A 1048 36.51 -0.08 1.14
C PRO A 1048 35.71 0.44 2.35
N GLU A 1049 35.60 1.76 2.50
CA GLU A 1049 34.80 2.43 3.55
C GLU A 1049 33.31 2.17 3.35
N HIS A 1050 32.79 2.33 2.12
CA HIS A 1050 31.40 2.08 1.77
C HIS A 1050 31.03 0.60 1.96
N GLU A 1051 31.92 -0.32 1.58
CA GLU A 1051 31.71 -1.75 1.80
C GLU A 1051 31.67 -2.12 3.29
N ARG A 1052 32.54 -1.52 4.11
CA ARG A 1052 32.52 -1.69 5.58
C ARG A 1052 31.23 -1.13 6.17
N TRP A 1053 30.81 0.06 5.76
CA TRP A 1053 29.54 0.65 6.18
C TRP A 1053 28.36 -0.27 5.84
N ARG A 1054 28.21 -0.66 4.58
CA ARG A 1054 27.12 -1.52 4.11
C ARG A 1054 27.05 -2.83 4.90
N THR A 1055 28.20 -3.44 5.21
CA THR A 1055 28.26 -4.71 5.94
C THR A 1055 28.12 -4.58 7.46
N SER A 1056 28.43 -3.42 8.05
CA SER A 1056 28.41 -3.21 9.51
C SER A 1056 27.16 -2.47 10.00
N TYR A 1057 26.54 -1.68 9.13
CA TYR A 1057 25.39 -0.84 9.44
C TYR A 1057 24.13 -1.31 8.70
N ASN A 1058 24.18 -1.53 7.39
CA ASN A 1058 22.98 -1.89 6.60
C ASN A 1058 22.66 -3.38 6.66
N THR A 1059 22.30 -3.83 7.87
CA THR A 1059 22.13 -5.24 8.21
C THR A 1059 20.73 -5.58 8.69
N ARG A 1060 19.83 -4.60 8.80
CA ARG A 1060 18.43 -4.80 9.19
C ARG A 1060 17.54 -4.88 7.94
N PRO A 1061 16.85 -5.99 7.64
CA PRO A 1061 15.89 -6.03 6.54
C PRO A 1061 14.67 -5.16 6.86
N ALA A 1062 13.92 -4.75 5.83
CA ALA A 1062 12.64 -4.09 6.01
C ALA A 1062 11.70 -4.98 6.85
N LEU A 1063 11.11 -4.42 7.90
CA LEU A 1063 10.20 -5.17 8.75
C LEU A 1063 8.83 -5.26 8.08
N ARG A 1064 8.31 -6.47 7.82
CA ARG A 1064 6.90 -6.61 7.40
C ARG A 1064 5.98 -6.26 8.57
N LEU A 1065 5.44 -5.04 8.52
CA LEU A 1065 4.62 -4.42 9.55
C LEU A 1065 3.16 -4.86 9.46
N ILE A 1066 2.60 -4.92 8.24
CA ILE A 1066 1.25 -5.39 7.96
C ILE A 1066 1.32 -6.77 7.31
N ARG A 1067 0.70 -7.75 7.95
CA ARG A 1067 0.67 -9.13 7.47
C ARG A 1067 -0.70 -9.54 6.93
N PRO A 1068 -0.77 -10.60 6.10
CA PRO A 1068 -2.03 -11.06 5.53
C PRO A 1068 -2.92 -11.77 6.55
N LEU A 1069 -4.25 -11.58 6.43
CA LEU A 1069 -5.23 -12.15 7.37
C LEU A 1069 -5.20 -13.68 7.45
N VAL A 1070 -4.75 -14.34 6.37
CA VAL A 1070 -4.50 -15.78 6.27
C VAL A 1070 -3.04 -15.98 5.86
N GLY A 1071 -2.33 -16.85 6.59
CA GLY A 1071 -0.90 -17.09 6.35
C GLY A 1071 -0.63 -17.81 5.04
N ASP A 1072 0.58 -17.67 4.51
CA ASP A 1072 1.02 -18.40 3.32
C ASP A 1072 0.96 -19.91 3.62
N ARG A 1073 0.26 -20.69 2.79
CA ARG A 1073 0.25 -22.16 2.92
C ARG A 1073 1.69 -22.65 2.77
N ALA A 1074 2.34 -23.00 3.88
CA ALA A 1074 3.58 -23.75 3.83
C ALA A 1074 3.32 -25.00 2.96
N ALA A 1075 4.09 -25.16 1.89
CA ALA A 1075 4.00 -26.34 1.05
C ALA A 1075 4.09 -27.57 1.97
N PRO A 1076 3.16 -28.53 1.90
CA PRO A 1076 3.25 -29.72 2.74
C PRO A 1076 4.61 -30.38 2.49
N PRO A 1077 5.28 -30.89 3.55
CA PRO A 1077 6.59 -31.49 3.40
C PRO A 1077 6.50 -32.57 2.33
N ARG A 1078 7.40 -32.49 1.32
CA ARG A 1078 7.52 -33.54 0.31
C ARG A 1078 7.75 -34.85 1.07
N LYS A 1079 6.74 -35.73 1.11
CA LYS A 1079 6.95 -37.11 1.56
C LYS A 1079 8.05 -37.66 0.68
N SER A 1080 9.20 -37.96 1.27
CA SER A 1080 10.29 -38.62 0.58
C SER A 1080 9.74 -39.91 0.00
N ALA A 1081 9.72 -40.02 -1.32
CA ALA A 1081 9.48 -41.28 -2.00
C ALA A 1081 10.65 -42.22 -1.64
N GLY A 1082 10.47 -43.00 -0.59
CA GLY A 1082 11.49 -43.85 0.00
C GLY A 1082 10.82 -45.07 0.62
N GLY A 1083 10.37 -45.96 -0.25
CA GLY A 1083 9.72 -47.21 0.12
C GLY A 1083 9.73 -48.17 -1.05
N MET A 1084 10.90 -48.43 -1.64
CA MET A 1084 11.10 -49.66 -2.42
C MET A 1084 10.98 -50.82 -1.43
N GLY A 1085 9.83 -51.50 -1.45
CA GLY A 1085 9.69 -52.80 -0.84
C GLY A 1085 10.57 -53.80 -1.59
N MET A 1086 11.62 -54.28 -0.93
CA MET A 1086 12.19 -55.59 -1.23
C MET A 1086 11.32 -56.65 -0.54
N GLY A 1087 10.88 -57.64 -1.29
CA GLY A 1087 10.22 -58.85 -0.78
C GLY A 1087 9.74 -59.70 -1.95
N MET A 1088 10.26 -60.94 -2.01
CA MET A 1088 10.13 -61.97 -3.06
C MET A 1088 8.75 -62.14 -3.69
#